data_AF-A0A7S0CY87-F1
#
_entry.id   AF-A0A7S0CY87-F1
#
_cell.length_a   1.000
_cell.length_b   1.000
_cell.length_c   1.000
_cell.angle_alpha   90.00
_cell.angle_beta   90.00
_cell.angle_gamma   90.00
#
_symmetry.space_group_name_H-M   'P 1'
#
loop_
_entity.id
_entity.type
_entity.pdbx_description
1 polymer ?
#
loop_
_entity_poly.entity_id
_entity_poly.type
_entity_poly.pdbx_seq_one_letter_code
_entity_poly.pdbx_strand_id
1 'polypeptide(L)'
;PCYKSQRDFLNEPDFWEKYFDPLSSQVNWRTIDIKDVWEFSQDSILTIYYDTKSVHSYPYSDRDHYSKTWQNVQRERALPIVSKYIRVKESFWKQARTFYEAHLNNETDFRKFRNSTRNPSKSPRNLRKSLGNFQETPGNFQNVLAVHMRGTDKFVTEKVDPGEYEDEIEEFLYAYPKYSKIFLATDDSSYVKHIRDRFSPHVVVRNVTREAGNVLYNDSFDRDLKSQEVLLDALILALSPRLIKCHSGVSEFSVYLREASEELPSYTYLRDIQIEEDDGVRPAKDVSIYVVCMRNRRKYVNSMLDRLGWSRYVTIVDAISKKHISNFSYTLQDGENFDGNTSGIACAASHREVWRMFESGSSHPYALIFEDDFAFDHPYSDNGFQLFPQWLEMLLKAREYEPWDILNLGRCMDECSGQTMVLSLNQPEMGLKFLGNASLVESPEAYCAHAYMITQAAARTLLSLSDPIRMLPDDLLFEKNPLNHLSVTPRIFRQAKEITGSTLQQEPMTQMSECEETVNSSIANISVTDPDFVHATNVYTPENFTSVRKIEKNREKNRIYSARIEVLSRLAFLTSHECPKWLFDEEESEVNPVITLRVVEWGFGATVHSLVKPIIHAMRYGYCIQGPIRFEKYNCSEGWEELFRPLNALKPEFFSKYKSLDFAQIASKLAKEYKGAREDDHTGCVDAMYMMDLSTVEMFGYSEYRRCMDLYSFPKYGASLLPKPLQEFGMFQVVSFILHALMRPNKDLRRHINTAKREALWPKKGTPVIGLHIRRGDSCLEAPWALGRLCEDGLGEYWQAMDLLAEKYLKIKKNHTNHLKLDPKDTNMTRVHVYVATDSEQVIKSLAAGEGREELNKTSKSIEFQFHAVKTLDRDGVRNKMSVDDALIDGELDGCLEARQASIDTILLSKADILIGKFSGNMDRLAYSLQFARLGAYPPYISLDNSWCYDFGVQSRPNLALEVDPSTEDDPHVQRFVFC
;
A
#
# COMPACT_ATOMS: atom_id res chain seq x y z
N PRO A 1 51.37 -1.96 1.81
CA PRO A 1 51.58 -3.27 2.50
C PRO A 1 51.58 -4.39 1.45
N CYS A 2 52.65 -5.18 1.45
CA CYS A 2 53.03 -6.14 0.41
C CYS A 2 51.92 -7.09 -0.03
N TYR A 3 51.69 -7.21 -1.34
CA TYR A 3 50.98 -8.35 -1.93
C TYR A 3 51.74 -9.63 -1.52
N LYS A 4 51.17 -10.41 -0.60
CA LYS A 4 51.58 -11.80 -0.36
C LYS A 4 51.54 -12.53 -1.71
N SER A 5 52.50 -13.42 -1.95
CA SER A 5 52.57 -14.14 -3.21
C SER A 5 51.32 -15.00 -3.40
N GLN A 6 50.86 -15.17 -4.64
CA GLN A 6 49.67 -15.98 -4.98
C GLN A 6 49.75 -17.44 -4.45
N ARG A 7 50.95 -17.91 -4.05
CA ARG A 7 51.17 -19.21 -3.39
C ARG A 7 50.81 -19.23 -1.91
N ASP A 8 50.87 -18.10 -1.21
CA ASP A 8 50.57 -18.04 0.22
C ASP A 8 49.06 -18.08 0.49
N PHE A 9 48.25 -17.60 -0.47
CA PHE A 9 46.78 -17.68 -0.43
C PHE A 9 46.23 -19.11 -0.54
N LEU A 10 47.00 -20.06 -1.05
CA LEU A 10 46.55 -21.46 -1.21
C LEU A 10 46.72 -22.30 0.06
N ASN A 11 47.39 -21.78 1.08
CA ASN A 11 47.73 -22.55 2.30
C ASN A 11 46.99 -22.07 3.56
N GLU A 12 46.40 -20.87 3.56
CA GLU A 12 45.49 -20.44 4.63
C GLU A 12 44.07 -20.89 4.24
N PRO A 13 43.36 -21.66 5.09
CA PRO A 13 41.98 -22.04 4.80
C PRO A 13 41.15 -20.77 4.58
N ASP A 14 40.31 -20.79 3.55
CA ASP A 14 39.36 -19.71 3.28
C ASP A 14 38.59 -19.38 4.56
N PHE A 15 38.26 -18.09 4.75
CA PHE A 15 37.53 -17.62 5.94
C PHE A 15 36.31 -18.50 6.21
N TRP A 16 35.58 -18.88 5.16
CA TRP A 16 34.43 -19.78 5.27
C TRP A 16 34.82 -21.17 5.81
N GLU A 17 35.88 -21.76 5.28
CA GLU A 17 36.36 -23.08 5.68
C GLU A 17 36.90 -23.13 7.11
N LYS A 18 37.16 -21.99 7.77
CA LYS A 18 37.52 -21.98 9.19
C LYS A 18 36.34 -22.34 10.08
N TYR A 19 35.16 -21.80 9.78
CA TYR A 19 33.97 -21.84 10.65
C TYR A 19 32.92 -22.85 10.21
N PHE A 20 32.84 -23.09 8.90
CA PHE A 20 31.81 -23.92 8.29
C PHE A 20 32.41 -25.13 7.56
N ASP A 21 31.65 -26.21 7.48
CA ASP A 21 32.00 -27.36 6.67
C ASP A 21 31.90 -27.00 5.17
N PRO A 22 32.90 -27.36 4.35
CA PRO A 22 32.92 -27.00 2.94
C PRO A 22 31.79 -27.69 2.17
N LEU A 23 31.10 -26.91 1.33
CA LEU A 23 30.06 -27.40 0.42
C LEU A 23 30.58 -28.35 -0.66
N SER A 24 31.89 -28.34 -0.91
CA SER A 24 32.55 -29.10 -2.00
C SER A 24 32.37 -30.61 -1.90
N SER A 25 32.01 -31.14 -0.73
CA SER A 25 31.65 -32.55 -0.55
C SER A 25 30.27 -32.92 -1.13
N GLN A 26 29.41 -31.94 -1.41
CA GLN A 26 28.03 -32.16 -1.88
C GLN A 26 27.67 -31.37 -3.15
N VAL A 27 28.38 -30.28 -3.43
CA VAL A 27 28.16 -29.44 -4.61
C VAL A 27 29.45 -29.46 -5.44
N ASN A 28 29.37 -30.07 -6.62
CA ASN A 28 30.46 -29.98 -7.59
C ASN A 28 30.47 -28.56 -8.15
N TRP A 29 31.29 -27.67 -7.59
CA TRP A 29 31.39 -26.29 -8.05
C TRP A 29 31.75 -26.17 -9.54
N ARG A 30 32.36 -27.23 -10.13
CA ARG A 30 32.63 -27.31 -11.58
C ARG A 30 31.38 -27.53 -12.43
N THR A 31 30.24 -27.85 -11.82
CA THR A 31 28.95 -27.99 -12.52
C THR A 31 28.02 -26.80 -12.31
N ILE A 32 28.43 -25.81 -11.51
CA ILE A 32 27.70 -24.53 -11.43
C ILE A 32 28.13 -23.72 -12.66
N ASP A 33 27.17 -23.31 -13.48
CA ASP A 33 27.45 -22.47 -14.63
C ASP A 33 28.01 -21.13 -14.12
N ILE A 34 29.08 -20.63 -14.73
CA ILE A 34 29.74 -19.40 -14.27
C ILE A 34 28.81 -18.19 -14.34
N LYS A 35 27.77 -18.24 -15.19
CA LYS A 35 26.70 -17.24 -15.24
C LYS A 35 25.79 -17.24 -14.00
N ASP A 36 25.78 -18.33 -13.25
CA ASP A 36 25.02 -18.50 -12.00
C ASP A 36 25.90 -18.18 -10.77
N VAL A 37 27.17 -17.80 -10.99
CA VAL A 37 28.09 -17.36 -9.93
C VAL A 37 28.09 -15.84 -9.89
N TRP A 38 27.68 -15.29 -8.75
CA TRP A 38 27.62 -13.85 -8.52
C TRP A 38 28.76 -13.46 -7.58
N GLU A 39 29.63 -12.56 -8.03
CA GLU A 39 30.65 -11.95 -7.18
C GLU A 39 30.11 -10.61 -6.69
N PHE A 40 29.89 -10.50 -5.37
CA PHE A 40 29.38 -9.29 -4.77
C PHE A 40 30.53 -8.41 -4.28
N SER A 41 30.68 -7.23 -4.87
CA SER A 41 31.44 -6.15 -4.25
C SER A 41 30.70 -5.60 -3.02
N GLN A 42 31.38 -4.85 -2.15
CA GLN A 42 30.71 -4.20 -1.02
C GLN A 42 29.57 -3.26 -1.48
N ASP A 43 29.74 -2.62 -2.64
CA ASP A 43 28.68 -1.82 -3.28
C ASP A 43 27.53 -2.69 -3.77
N SER A 44 27.81 -3.86 -4.34
CA SER A 44 26.78 -4.82 -4.77
C SER A 44 26.00 -5.40 -3.59
N ILE A 45 26.66 -5.62 -2.46
CA ILE A 45 26.02 -6.02 -1.20
C ILE A 45 25.13 -4.88 -0.68
N LEU A 46 25.57 -3.62 -0.75
CA LEU A 46 24.75 -2.46 -0.42
C LEU A 46 23.52 -2.37 -1.33
N THR A 47 23.66 -2.62 -2.63
CA THR A 47 22.52 -2.66 -3.56
C THR A 47 21.50 -3.75 -3.17
N ILE A 48 21.97 -4.92 -2.74
CA ILE A 48 21.11 -6.00 -2.21
C ILE A 48 20.45 -5.59 -0.89
N TYR A 49 21.17 -4.85 -0.03
CA TYR A 49 20.62 -4.29 1.19
C TYR A 49 19.51 -3.26 0.91
N TYR A 50 19.52 -2.58 -0.23
CA TYR A 50 18.44 -1.65 -0.61
C TYR A 50 17.35 -2.28 -1.48
N ASP A 51 17.51 -3.54 -1.91
CA ASP A 51 16.49 -4.27 -2.66
C ASP A 51 15.43 -4.84 -1.70
N THR A 52 14.26 -4.20 -1.60
CA THR A 52 13.13 -4.62 -0.74
C THR A 52 12.66 -6.07 -0.92
N LYS A 53 12.94 -6.71 -2.07
CA LYS A 53 12.61 -8.11 -2.35
C LYS A 53 13.72 -9.09 -2.00
N SER A 54 14.94 -8.60 -1.76
CA SER A 54 16.04 -9.41 -1.26
C SER A 54 15.68 -9.99 0.10
N VAL A 55 16.05 -11.26 0.33
CA VAL A 55 16.01 -11.86 1.68
C VAL A 55 16.97 -11.15 2.65
N HIS A 56 17.88 -10.34 2.11
CA HIS A 56 18.81 -9.49 2.84
C HIS A 56 18.42 -8.01 2.78
N SER A 57 17.22 -7.65 2.33
CA SER A 57 16.80 -6.24 2.32
C SER A 57 16.91 -5.67 3.73
N TYR A 58 17.73 -4.64 3.85
CA TYR A 58 18.03 -3.96 5.09
C TYR A 58 17.08 -2.77 5.22
N PRO A 59 16.53 -2.53 6.41
CA PRO A 59 15.43 -1.60 6.56
C PRO A 59 15.95 -0.17 6.53
N TYR A 60 15.63 0.60 5.48
CA TYR A 60 16.09 2.00 5.38
C TYR A 60 15.01 3.05 5.12
N SER A 61 13.86 2.77 4.48
CA SER A 61 13.05 3.90 3.98
C SER A 61 11.64 4.05 4.51
N ASP A 62 10.92 3.00 4.94
CA ASP A 62 9.57 3.16 5.49
C ASP A 62 9.37 2.24 6.69
N ARG A 63 9.23 2.83 7.89
CA ARG A 63 8.95 2.07 9.12
C ARG A 63 7.67 1.22 9.00
N ASP A 64 6.78 1.57 8.07
CA ASP A 64 5.46 0.96 7.83
C ASP A 64 5.48 -0.38 7.07
N HIS A 65 6.65 -0.96 6.78
CA HIS A 65 6.76 -2.19 5.97
C HIS A 65 7.44 -3.40 6.64
N TYR A 66 7.88 -3.27 7.89
CA TYR A 66 8.65 -4.32 8.57
C TYR A 66 7.83 -5.05 9.64
N SER A 67 6.63 -5.47 9.27
CA SER A 67 5.77 -6.26 10.16
C SER A 67 6.40 -7.62 10.48
N LYS A 68 5.98 -8.20 11.59
CA LYS A 68 6.29 -9.58 11.98
C LYS A 68 6.00 -10.59 10.86
N THR A 69 4.95 -10.33 10.08
CA THR A 69 4.59 -11.12 8.89
C THR A 69 5.70 -11.10 7.85
N TRP A 70 6.26 -9.93 7.53
CA TRP A 70 7.38 -9.83 6.59
C TRP A 70 8.59 -10.62 7.09
N GLN A 71 8.97 -10.47 8.36
CA GLN A 71 10.08 -11.24 8.92
C GLN A 71 9.84 -12.75 8.86
N ASN A 72 8.64 -13.21 9.20
CA ASN A 72 8.30 -14.63 9.12
C ASN A 72 8.41 -15.15 7.67
N VAL A 73 7.93 -14.39 6.69
CA VAL A 73 8.09 -14.73 5.27
C VAL A 73 9.56 -14.82 4.87
N GLN A 74 10.40 -13.87 5.31
CA GLN A 74 11.84 -13.96 5.03
C GLN A 74 12.47 -15.15 5.73
N ARG A 75 12.04 -15.49 6.95
CA ARG A 75 12.52 -16.67 7.66
C ARG A 75 12.17 -17.96 6.93
N GLU A 76 10.93 -18.10 6.49
CA GLU A 76 10.47 -19.26 5.71
C GLU A 76 11.26 -19.41 4.40
N ARG A 77 11.62 -18.30 3.74
CA ARG A 77 12.44 -18.31 2.52
C ARG A 77 13.90 -18.65 2.79
N ALA A 78 14.48 -18.11 3.85
CA ALA A 78 15.89 -18.29 4.18
C ALA A 78 16.18 -19.66 4.80
N LEU A 79 15.26 -20.23 5.57
CA LEU A 79 15.48 -21.46 6.33
C LEU A 79 15.91 -22.66 5.48
N PRO A 80 15.29 -22.97 4.31
CA PRO A 80 15.75 -24.04 3.44
C PRO A 80 17.16 -23.83 2.89
N ILE A 81 17.57 -22.56 2.71
CA ILE A 81 18.90 -22.20 2.21
C ILE A 81 19.93 -22.37 3.32
N VAL A 82 19.67 -21.78 4.49
CA VAL A 82 20.57 -21.85 5.65
C VAL A 82 20.77 -23.30 6.10
N SER A 83 19.68 -24.06 6.25
CA SER A 83 19.74 -25.48 6.64
C SER A 83 20.53 -26.34 5.66
N LYS A 84 20.39 -26.07 4.35
CA LYS A 84 21.07 -26.85 3.32
C LYS A 84 22.54 -26.49 3.20
N TYR A 85 22.87 -25.20 3.21
CA TYR A 85 24.18 -24.70 2.77
C TYR A 85 25.09 -24.16 3.88
N ILE A 86 24.57 -23.87 5.07
CA ILE A 86 25.37 -23.32 6.16
C ILE A 86 25.50 -24.35 7.28
N ARG A 87 26.66 -25.01 7.34
CA ARG A 87 26.95 -26.06 8.33
C ARG A 87 28.10 -25.63 9.21
N VAL A 88 27.78 -25.17 10.42
CA VAL A 88 28.80 -24.81 11.41
C VAL A 88 29.56 -26.06 11.82
N LYS A 89 30.90 -26.01 11.84
CA LYS A 89 31.71 -27.16 12.23
C LYS A 89 31.36 -27.67 13.63
N GLU A 90 31.35 -28.99 13.78
CA GLU A 90 31.05 -29.65 15.06
C GLU A 90 31.94 -29.16 16.22
N SER A 91 33.17 -28.74 15.94
CA SER A 91 34.06 -28.19 16.97
C SER A 91 33.53 -26.92 17.64
N PHE A 92 32.74 -26.09 16.94
CA PHE A 92 32.11 -24.90 17.52
C PHE A 92 30.82 -25.27 18.27
N TRP A 93 30.01 -26.19 17.74
CA TRP A 93 28.86 -26.74 18.46
C TRP A 93 29.28 -27.36 19.79
N LYS A 94 30.35 -28.16 19.80
CA LYS A 94 30.91 -28.74 21.03
C LYS A 94 31.34 -27.67 22.03
N GLN A 95 31.97 -26.58 21.58
CA GLN A 95 32.36 -25.46 22.44
C GLN A 95 31.13 -24.76 23.03
N ALA A 96 30.13 -24.45 22.20
CA ALA A 96 28.87 -23.83 22.63
C ALA A 96 28.10 -24.70 23.64
N ARG A 97 27.96 -26.01 23.37
CA ARG A 97 27.35 -26.98 24.28
C ARG A 97 28.09 -27.09 25.61
N THR A 98 29.43 -27.17 25.56
CA THR A 98 30.26 -27.22 26.78
C THR A 98 30.03 -25.99 27.65
N PHE A 99 29.96 -24.80 27.03
CA PHE A 99 29.66 -23.56 27.77
C PHE A 99 28.24 -23.58 28.34
N TYR A 100 27.25 -23.94 27.52
CA TYR A 100 25.85 -24.00 27.93
C TYR A 100 25.64 -24.97 29.12
N GLU A 101 26.21 -26.17 29.04
CA GLU A 101 26.13 -27.17 30.11
C GLU A 101 26.83 -26.73 31.40
N ALA A 102 27.99 -26.08 31.29
CA ALA A 102 28.77 -25.67 32.45
C ALA A 102 28.17 -24.47 33.20
N HIS A 103 27.51 -23.55 32.48
CA HIS A 103 27.12 -22.25 33.04
C HIS A 103 25.61 -21.97 33.06
N LEU A 104 24.84 -22.60 32.18
CA LEU A 104 23.40 -22.34 32.01
C LEU A 104 22.54 -23.53 32.44
N ASN A 105 23.03 -24.77 32.27
CA ASN A 105 22.32 -25.96 32.72
C ASN A 105 22.54 -26.17 34.24
N ASN A 106 21.47 -26.13 35.03
CA ASN A 106 21.52 -26.36 36.48
C ASN A 106 21.63 -27.86 36.79
N GLU A 107 22.75 -28.50 36.43
CA GLU A 107 22.99 -29.93 36.70
C GLU A 107 23.24 -30.27 38.19
N THR A 108 23.49 -29.27 39.05
CA THR A 108 23.83 -29.54 40.46
C THR A 108 22.73 -30.27 41.24
N ASP A 109 21.46 -30.20 40.83
CA ASP A 109 20.38 -31.02 41.41
C ASP A 109 20.21 -32.39 40.74
N PHE A 110 20.59 -32.54 39.46
CA PHE A 110 20.53 -33.81 38.74
C PHE A 110 21.56 -34.83 39.25
N ARG A 111 22.77 -34.38 39.63
CA ARG A 111 23.80 -35.24 40.26
C ARG A 111 23.39 -35.73 41.65
N LYS A 112 22.67 -34.92 42.45
CA LYS A 112 22.11 -35.38 43.75
C LYS A 112 21.03 -36.43 43.54
N PHE A 113 20.17 -36.27 42.54
CA PHE A 113 19.14 -37.26 42.20
C PHE A 113 19.73 -38.57 41.67
N ARG A 114 20.76 -38.50 40.81
CA ARG A 114 21.48 -39.67 40.28
C ARG A 114 22.29 -40.43 41.33
N ASN A 115 22.78 -39.74 42.35
CA ASN A 115 23.44 -40.37 43.51
C ASN A 115 22.45 -41.01 44.49
N SER A 116 21.18 -40.56 44.54
CA SER A 116 20.14 -41.21 45.35
C SER A 116 19.60 -42.52 44.72
N THR A 117 19.79 -42.72 43.42
CA THR A 117 19.30 -43.87 42.65
C THR A 117 20.35 -44.96 42.41
N ARG A 118 21.61 -44.74 42.80
CA ARG A 118 22.66 -45.78 42.87
C ARG A 118 22.51 -46.62 44.14
N ASN A 119 21.42 -47.38 44.24
CA ASN A 119 21.36 -48.54 45.12
C ASN A 119 21.57 -49.81 44.26
N PRO A 120 22.74 -50.45 44.29
CA PRO A 120 23.16 -51.45 43.29
C PRO A 120 22.50 -52.84 43.42
N SER A 121 21.37 -52.97 44.13
CA SER A 121 20.77 -54.26 44.46
C SER A 121 19.67 -54.77 43.52
N LYS A 122 19.37 -54.08 42.40
CA LYS A 122 18.32 -54.50 41.46
C LYS A 122 18.87 -54.88 40.08
N SER A 123 18.64 -56.14 39.73
CA SER A 123 19.09 -56.84 38.52
C SER A 123 18.70 -56.12 37.20
N PRO A 124 19.59 -56.13 36.17
CA PRO A 124 19.37 -55.44 34.90
C PRO A 124 18.18 -55.90 34.05
N ARG A 125 17.54 -57.05 34.37
CA ARG A 125 16.47 -57.62 33.54
C ARG A 125 15.08 -57.00 33.74
N ASN A 126 14.84 -56.25 34.83
CA ASN A 126 13.57 -55.54 35.04
C ASN A 126 13.58 -54.08 34.56
N LEU A 127 14.74 -53.53 34.16
CA LEU A 127 14.82 -52.15 33.67
C LEU A 127 14.22 -51.96 32.27
N ARG A 128 14.26 -52.99 31.41
CA ARG A 128 13.75 -52.88 30.03
C ARG A 128 12.23 -52.89 29.91
N LYS A 129 11.49 -53.38 30.92
CA LYS A 129 10.01 -53.32 30.94
C LYS A 129 9.46 -52.07 31.62
N SER A 130 10.24 -51.37 32.45
CA SER A 130 9.85 -50.06 33.02
C SER A 130 10.25 -48.86 32.16
N LEU A 131 11.03 -49.07 31.09
CA LEU A 131 11.43 -48.02 30.14
C LEU A 131 10.48 -47.89 28.94
N GLY A 132 9.46 -48.75 28.82
CA GLY A 132 8.49 -48.72 27.71
C GLY A 132 7.35 -47.71 27.86
N ASN A 133 7.21 -47.06 29.02
CA ASN A 133 6.18 -46.05 29.31
C ASN A 133 6.77 -44.72 29.82
N PHE A 134 8.09 -44.52 29.71
CA PHE A 134 8.66 -43.20 29.88
C PHE A 134 8.55 -42.48 28.54
N GLN A 135 7.44 -41.76 28.33
CA GLN A 135 7.54 -40.54 27.53
C GLN A 135 8.67 -39.73 28.13
N GLU A 136 9.73 -39.54 27.36
CA GLU A 136 10.83 -38.63 27.67
C GLU A 136 10.21 -37.30 28.08
N THR A 137 10.14 -37.04 29.38
CA THR A 137 9.90 -35.68 29.88
C THR A 137 11.19 -34.96 29.55
N PRO A 138 11.19 -33.98 28.62
CA PRO A 138 12.39 -33.24 28.29
C PRO A 138 13.00 -32.74 29.59
N GLY A 139 14.28 -33.01 29.81
CA GLY A 139 15.00 -32.57 30.99
C GLY A 139 14.81 -31.07 31.23
N ASN A 140 15.11 -30.64 32.45
CA ASN A 140 14.86 -29.31 33.04
C ASN A 140 15.58 -28.12 32.35
N PHE A 141 15.73 -28.14 31.02
CA PHE A 141 16.22 -27.06 30.18
C PHE A 141 15.31 -25.82 30.23
N GLN A 142 14.12 -25.93 30.82
CA GLN A 142 13.04 -24.94 30.74
C GLN A 142 13.30 -23.60 31.46
N ASN A 143 14.47 -23.32 32.04
CA ASN A 143 14.68 -22.09 32.84
C ASN A 143 15.86 -21.23 32.36
N VAL A 144 16.22 -21.29 31.06
CA VAL A 144 17.21 -20.39 30.47
C VAL A 144 16.52 -19.41 29.51
N LEU A 145 16.82 -18.11 29.69
CA LEU A 145 16.46 -17.04 28.78
C LEU A 145 17.73 -16.51 28.11
N ALA A 146 17.81 -16.62 26.79
CA ALA A 146 18.83 -15.94 26.02
C ALA A 146 18.37 -14.51 25.69
N VAL A 147 19.28 -13.55 25.78
CA VAL A 147 19.04 -12.15 25.46
C VAL A 147 20.18 -11.68 24.57
N HIS A 148 19.86 -11.20 23.38
CA HIS A 148 20.83 -10.58 22.49
C HIS A 148 20.58 -9.07 22.41
N MET A 149 21.52 -8.29 22.97
CA MET A 149 21.48 -6.83 22.94
C MET A 149 22.54 -6.30 21.99
N ARG A 150 22.10 -5.61 20.93
CA ARG A 150 23.01 -5.06 19.92
C ARG A 150 23.48 -3.67 20.35
N GLY A 151 24.78 -3.54 20.63
CA GLY A 151 25.31 -2.35 21.29
C GLY A 151 26.05 -1.36 20.40
N THR A 152 26.71 -1.76 19.29
CA THR A 152 27.73 -0.87 18.71
C THR A 152 27.82 -0.77 17.18
N ASP A 153 27.11 -1.62 16.41
CA ASP A 153 27.48 -1.98 15.03
C ASP A 153 26.69 -1.34 13.86
N LYS A 154 25.73 -0.43 14.10
CA LYS A 154 24.91 0.13 12.99
C LYS A 154 24.87 1.65 13.02
N PHE A 155 25.35 2.27 11.95
CA PHE A 155 25.30 3.72 11.68
C PHE A 155 23.88 4.28 11.45
N VAL A 156 22.85 3.45 11.58
CA VAL A 156 21.56 3.67 10.88
C VAL A 156 20.35 3.54 11.80
N THR A 157 20.46 2.79 12.90
CA THR A 157 19.39 2.75 13.92
C THR A 157 20.01 3.09 15.26
N GLU A 158 19.28 3.82 16.08
CA GLU A 158 19.65 4.08 17.46
C GLU A 158 19.88 2.74 18.21
N LYS A 159 20.79 2.79 19.21
CA LYS A 159 20.96 1.67 20.13
C LYS A 159 19.63 1.44 20.85
N VAL A 160 19.18 0.20 20.96
CA VAL A 160 17.96 -0.09 21.73
C VAL A 160 18.24 0.14 23.20
N ASP A 161 17.38 0.89 23.88
CA ASP A 161 17.54 1.15 25.31
C ASP A 161 17.50 -0.19 26.08
N PRO A 162 18.48 -0.47 26.96
CA PRO A 162 18.48 -1.69 27.76
C PRO A 162 17.17 -1.91 28.53
N GLY A 163 16.48 -0.84 28.94
CA GLY A 163 15.18 -0.84 29.62
C GLY A 163 14.09 -1.59 28.86
N GLU A 164 14.09 -1.56 27.52
CA GLU A 164 13.13 -2.30 26.70
C GLU A 164 13.25 -3.82 26.86
N TYR A 165 14.43 -4.31 27.23
CA TYR A 165 14.65 -5.72 27.53
C TYR A 165 14.32 -6.07 28.98
N GLU A 166 14.35 -5.09 29.89
CA GLU A 166 14.21 -5.32 31.33
C GLU A 166 12.83 -5.85 31.69
N ASP A 167 11.77 -5.31 31.10
CA ASP A 167 10.39 -5.73 31.35
C ASP A 167 10.20 -7.23 31.01
N GLU A 168 10.68 -7.65 29.84
CA GLU A 168 10.60 -9.04 29.37
C GLU A 168 11.47 -9.98 30.22
N ILE A 169 12.63 -9.49 30.70
CA ILE A 169 13.49 -10.23 31.65
C ILE A 169 12.79 -10.38 33.01
N GLU A 170 12.15 -9.33 33.51
CA GLU A 170 11.43 -9.34 34.79
C GLU A 170 10.23 -10.28 34.75
N GLU A 171 9.45 -10.25 33.67
CA GLU A 171 8.35 -11.19 33.46
C GLU A 171 8.86 -12.64 33.47
N PHE A 172 9.96 -12.93 32.77
CA PHE A 172 10.58 -14.24 32.79
C PHE A 172 11.06 -14.66 34.19
N LEU A 173 11.76 -13.78 34.91
CA LEU A 173 12.22 -14.08 36.27
C LEU A 173 11.05 -14.26 37.24
N TYR A 174 9.95 -13.53 37.06
CA TYR A 174 8.74 -13.65 37.84
C TYR A 174 8.03 -15.00 37.58
N ALA A 175 7.93 -15.41 36.32
CA ALA A 175 7.34 -16.70 35.94
C ALA A 175 8.21 -17.90 36.37
N TYR A 176 9.53 -17.72 36.42
CA TYR A 176 10.52 -18.76 36.74
C TYR A 176 11.48 -18.32 37.86
N PRO A 177 10.98 -18.09 39.10
CA PRO A 177 11.77 -17.45 40.16
C PRO A 177 12.87 -18.36 40.74
N LYS A 178 12.80 -19.67 40.48
CA LYS A 178 13.78 -20.66 40.95
C LYS A 178 14.59 -21.19 39.77
N TYR A 179 15.91 -21.07 39.88
CA TYR A 179 16.89 -21.64 38.93
C TYR A 179 16.88 -21.01 37.53
N SER A 180 16.36 -19.80 37.38
CA SER A 180 16.44 -19.04 36.13
C SER A 180 17.85 -18.52 35.88
N LYS A 181 18.31 -18.66 34.63
CA LYS A 181 19.57 -18.09 34.13
C LYS A 181 19.29 -17.23 32.90
N ILE A 182 19.97 -16.10 32.81
CA ILE A 182 19.92 -15.19 31.68
C ILE A 182 21.26 -15.28 30.97
N PHE A 183 21.30 -15.77 29.74
CA PHE A 183 22.49 -15.67 28.90
C PHE A 183 22.43 -14.35 28.12
N LEU A 184 23.36 -13.43 28.39
CA LEU A 184 23.43 -12.16 27.70
C LEU A 184 24.56 -12.17 26.66
N ALA A 185 24.19 -12.06 25.38
CA ALA A 185 25.09 -11.86 24.25
C ALA A 185 25.07 -10.38 23.85
N THR A 186 26.21 -9.72 23.98
CA THR A 186 26.41 -8.32 23.58
C THR A 186 27.90 -8.02 23.49
N ASP A 187 28.26 -7.16 22.55
CA ASP A 187 29.59 -6.58 22.32
C ASP A 187 29.85 -5.33 23.16
N ASP A 188 28.80 -4.74 23.76
CA ASP A 188 28.90 -3.50 24.53
C ASP A 188 29.09 -3.76 26.03
N SER A 189 30.24 -3.33 26.53
CA SER A 189 30.59 -3.46 27.96
C SER A 189 29.63 -2.72 28.90
N SER A 190 28.99 -1.64 28.45
CA SER A 190 28.04 -0.88 29.24
C SER A 190 26.74 -1.64 29.46
N TYR A 191 26.27 -2.39 28.46
CA TYR A 191 25.06 -3.22 28.55
C TYR A 191 25.26 -4.40 29.50
N VAL A 192 26.45 -5.02 29.47
CA VAL A 192 26.81 -6.07 30.43
C VAL A 192 26.77 -5.54 31.86
N LYS A 193 27.31 -4.33 32.10
CA LYS A 193 27.30 -3.71 33.42
C LYS A 193 25.86 -3.43 33.87
N HIS A 194 25.06 -2.77 33.03
CA HIS A 194 23.68 -2.39 33.29
C HIS A 194 22.82 -3.61 33.69
N ILE A 195 22.82 -4.66 32.88
CA ILE A 195 22.01 -5.86 33.10
C ILE A 195 22.51 -6.67 34.30
N ARG A 196 23.82 -6.69 34.59
CA ARG A 196 24.33 -7.33 35.82
C ARG A 196 23.94 -6.56 37.07
N ASP A 197 24.01 -5.23 37.05
CA ASP A 197 23.67 -4.40 38.20
C ASP A 197 22.20 -4.62 38.61
N ARG A 198 21.29 -4.84 37.63
CA ARG A 198 19.87 -5.09 37.89
C ARG A 198 19.53 -6.57 38.19
N PHE A 199 20.09 -7.52 37.45
CA PHE A 199 19.62 -8.92 37.45
C PHE A 199 20.63 -9.96 37.98
N SER A 200 21.76 -9.54 38.57
CA SER A 200 22.65 -10.47 39.28
C SER A 200 21.92 -11.17 40.43
N PRO A 201 22.14 -12.49 40.67
CA PRO A 201 23.15 -13.38 40.09
C PRO A 201 22.66 -14.24 38.90
N HIS A 202 21.57 -13.85 38.25
CA HIS A 202 20.96 -14.64 37.17
C HIS A 202 21.72 -14.52 35.84
N VAL A 203 22.46 -13.43 35.66
CA VAL A 203 23.14 -13.08 34.39
C VAL A 203 24.45 -13.84 34.21
N VAL A 204 24.55 -14.52 33.07
CA VAL A 204 25.72 -15.24 32.59
C VAL A 204 26.15 -14.60 31.27
N VAL A 205 27.43 -14.27 31.15
CA VAL A 205 28.03 -13.73 29.92
C VAL A 205 29.32 -14.47 29.62
N ARG A 206 29.66 -14.61 28.33
CA ARG A 206 30.99 -15.11 27.94
C ARG A 206 32.06 -14.06 28.15
N ASN A 207 33.30 -14.48 28.37
CA ASN A 207 34.44 -13.58 28.30
C ASN A 207 34.83 -13.41 26.83
N VAL A 208 34.22 -12.43 26.16
CA VAL A 208 34.51 -12.05 24.78
C VAL A 208 35.04 -10.62 24.74
N THR A 209 35.65 -10.27 23.63
CA THR A 209 36.12 -8.92 23.32
C THR A 209 34.95 -7.93 23.34
N ARG A 210 35.06 -6.88 24.17
CA ARG A 210 34.03 -5.84 24.33
C ARG A 210 34.66 -4.48 24.49
N GLU A 211 33.97 -3.47 23.98
CA GLU A 211 34.26 -2.07 24.28
C GLU A 211 32.96 -1.25 24.26
N ALA A 212 32.99 0.01 24.66
CA ALA A 212 31.81 0.90 24.58
C ALA A 212 31.57 1.44 23.16
N GLY A 213 32.65 1.48 22.36
CA GLY A 213 32.63 1.78 20.92
C GLY A 213 32.47 0.51 20.07
N ASN A 214 32.59 0.66 18.76
CA ASN A 214 32.31 -0.41 17.83
C ASN A 214 33.47 -1.42 17.64
N VAL A 215 33.35 -2.57 18.31
CA VAL A 215 34.33 -3.67 18.28
C VAL A 215 34.59 -4.18 16.85
N LEU A 216 33.59 -4.11 15.97
CA LEU A 216 33.73 -4.54 14.57
C LEU A 216 34.81 -3.72 13.85
N TYR A 217 34.81 -2.40 14.04
CA TYR A 217 35.73 -1.47 13.36
C TYR A 217 37.02 -1.21 14.13
N ASN A 218 37.16 -1.72 15.35
CA ASN A 218 38.41 -1.62 16.07
C ASN A 218 39.40 -2.71 15.61
N ASP A 219 40.29 -2.31 14.70
CA ASP A 219 41.36 -3.15 14.13
C ASP A 219 42.46 -3.53 15.14
N SER A 220 42.45 -3.00 16.37
CA SER A 220 43.36 -3.47 17.42
C SER A 220 43.02 -4.87 17.94
N PHE A 221 41.78 -5.33 17.70
CA PHE A 221 41.34 -6.68 18.03
C PHE A 221 41.50 -7.62 16.84
N ASP A 222 41.93 -8.85 17.13
CA ASP A 222 42.07 -9.89 16.12
C ASP A 222 40.72 -10.22 15.46
N ARG A 223 40.67 -10.14 14.13
CA ARG A 223 39.43 -10.30 13.36
C ARG A 223 38.89 -11.73 13.44
N ASP A 224 39.78 -12.74 13.49
CA ASP A 224 39.41 -14.14 13.58
C ASP A 224 38.78 -14.45 14.95
N LEU A 225 39.39 -13.93 16.02
CA LEU A 225 38.84 -14.01 17.37
C LEU A 225 37.43 -13.39 17.44
N LYS A 226 37.23 -12.19 16.88
CA LYS A 226 35.91 -11.54 16.84
C LYS A 226 34.87 -12.41 16.13
N SER A 227 35.22 -12.99 14.98
CA SER A 227 34.34 -13.90 14.23
C SER A 227 34.03 -15.19 14.99
N GLN A 228 35.02 -15.79 15.67
CA GLN A 228 34.81 -16.94 16.53
C GLN A 228 33.89 -16.63 17.71
N GLU A 229 34.10 -15.49 18.37
CA GLU A 229 33.34 -15.08 19.54
C GLU A 229 31.86 -14.87 19.21
N VAL A 230 31.55 -14.14 18.13
CA VAL A 230 30.17 -13.88 17.70
C VAL A 230 29.46 -15.13 17.21
N LEU A 231 30.16 -16.04 16.50
CA LEU A 231 29.58 -17.31 16.08
C LEU A 231 29.20 -18.18 17.29
N LEU A 232 30.07 -18.25 18.28
CA LEU A 232 29.79 -18.99 19.52
C LEU A 232 28.63 -18.38 20.30
N ASP A 233 28.47 -17.06 20.32
CA ASP A 233 27.30 -16.41 20.92
C ASP A 233 26.02 -16.80 20.18
N ALA A 234 26.01 -16.74 18.84
CA ALA A 234 24.86 -17.17 18.03
C ALA A 234 24.47 -18.64 18.30
N LEU A 235 25.45 -19.54 18.47
CA LEU A 235 25.19 -20.94 18.80
C LEU A 235 24.59 -21.12 20.21
N ILE A 236 25.04 -20.34 21.20
CA ILE A 236 24.51 -20.43 22.58
C ILE A 236 23.11 -19.83 22.66
N LEU A 237 22.83 -18.76 21.91
CA LEU A 237 21.48 -18.25 21.71
C LEU A 237 20.59 -19.36 21.13
N ALA A 238 21.05 -20.07 20.09
CA ALA A 238 20.33 -21.18 19.45
C ALA A 238 20.06 -22.36 20.39
N LEU A 239 20.97 -22.66 21.32
CA LEU A 239 20.78 -23.72 22.32
C LEU A 239 19.72 -23.38 23.38
N SER A 240 19.47 -22.10 23.63
CA SER A 240 18.56 -21.64 24.69
C SER A 240 17.09 -21.77 24.27
N PRO A 241 16.18 -22.27 25.13
CA PRO A 241 14.78 -22.52 24.75
C PRO A 241 13.94 -21.26 24.60
N ARG A 242 14.43 -20.11 25.09
CA ARG A 242 13.76 -18.81 24.99
C ARG A 242 14.76 -17.76 24.55
N LEU A 243 14.34 -16.84 23.69
CA LEU A 243 15.19 -15.79 23.14
C LEU A 243 14.44 -14.45 23.09
N ILE A 244 15.05 -13.41 23.68
CA ILE A 244 14.76 -12.01 23.38
C ILE A 244 15.86 -11.51 22.43
N LYS A 245 15.45 -10.98 21.28
CA LYS A 245 16.33 -10.50 20.22
C LYS A 245 15.96 -9.08 19.81
N CYS A 246 16.88 -8.47 19.09
CA CYS A 246 16.71 -7.21 18.35
C CYS A 246 16.98 -7.47 16.86
N HIS A 247 17.02 -6.41 16.03
CA HIS A 247 17.38 -6.50 14.61
C HIS A 247 18.90 -6.69 14.45
N SER A 248 19.41 -7.88 14.76
CA SER A 248 20.81 -8.24 14.55
C SER A 248 20.94 -9.55 13.80
N GLY A 249 21.91 -9.61 12.89
CA GLY A 249 22.30 -10.84 12.20
C GLY A 249 22.74 -11.94 13.17
N VAL A 250 23.30 -11.61 14.34
CA VAL A 250 23.74 -12.60 15.33
C VAL A 250 22.55 -13.38 15.90
N SER A 251 21.55 -12.66 16.41
CA SER A 251 20.34 -13.28 16.93
C SER A 251 19.47 -13.90 15.84
N GLU A 252 19.39 -13.30 14.64
CA GLU A 252 18.61 -13.88 13.54
C GLU A 252 19.25 -15.19 13.04
N PHE A 253 20.58 -15.24 12.95
CA PHE A 253 21.30 -16.46 12.62
C PHE A 253 21.09 -17.55 13.67
N SER A 254 20.97 -17.20 14.95
CA SER A 254 20.60 -18.16 15.99
C SER A 254 19.20 -18.75 15.81
N VAL A 255 18.26 -17.98 15.24
CA VAL A 255 16.93 -18.48 14.88
C VAL A 255 17.03 -19.51 13.76
N TYR A 256 17.75 -19.17 12.68
CA TYR A 256 17.94 -20.12 11.58
C TYR A 256 18.65 -21.40 12.00
N LEU A 257 19.72 -21.31 12.80
CA LEU A 257 20.45 -22.49 13.26
C LEU A 257 19.60 -23.41 14.13
N ARG A 258 18.72 -22.84 14.95
CA ARG A 258 17.81 -23.62 15.79
C ARG A 258 16.74 -24.31 14.96
N GLU A 259 16.03 -23.56 14.11
CA GLU A 259 14.96 -24.11 13.26
C GLU A 259 15.49 -25.09 12.19
N ALA A 260 16.77 -24.96 11.79
CA ALA A 260 17.42 -25.89 10.88
C ALA A 260 17.93 -27.18 11.57
N SER A 261 17.99 -27.22 12.91
CA SER A 261 18.51 -28.35 13.66
C SER A 261 17.43 -29.38 13.93
N GLU A 262 17.66 -30.63 13.54
CA GLU A 262 16.77 -31.74 13.91
C GLU A 262 16.85 -32.10 15.41
N GLU A 263 17.92 -31.68 16.09
CA GLU A 263 18.18 -32.01 17.50
C GLU A 263 17.57 -30.99 18.48
N LEU A 264 17.29 -29.77 18.03
CA LEU A 264 16.79 -28.69 18.87
C LEU A 264 15.30 -28.44 18.58
N PRO A 265 14.42 -28.45 19.59
CA PRO A 265 13.03 -28.05 19.38
C PRO A 265 12.95 -26.55 19.06
N SER A 266 11.89 -26.07 18.39
CA SER A 266 11.66 -24.63 18.21
C SER A 266 11.66 -23.86 19.55
N TYR A 267 11.86 -22.54 19.49
CA TYR A 267 11.83 -21.73 20.70
C TYR A 267 10.47 -21.84 21.41
N THR A 268 10.49 -22.04 22.72
CA THR A 268 9.29 -21.97 23.57
C THR A 268 8.80 -20.54 23.78
N TYR A 269 9.67 -19.56 23.56
CA TYR A 269 9.37 -18.13 23.58
C TYR A 269 10.42 -17.41 22.72
N LEU A 270 9.97 -16.62 21.74
CA LEU A 270 10.82 -15.81 20.88
C LEU A 270 10.21 -14.40 20.80
N ARG A 271 10.94 -13.41 21.29
CA ARG A 271 10.53 -12.01 21.31
C ARG A 271 11.52 -11.17 20.53
N ASP A 272 11.03 -10.43 19.54
CA ASP A 272 11.79 -9.39 18.86
C ASP A 272 11.31 -8.04 19.37
N ILE A 273 12.19 -7.28 20.02
CA ILE A 273 11.82 -6.01 20.64
C ILE A 273 11.85 -4.83 19.66
N GLN A 274 12.57 -4.97 18.54
CA GLN A 274 12.72 -3.90 17.54
C GLN A 274 11.75 -4.02 16.37
N ILE A 275 11.07 -5.17 16.25
CA ILE A 275 9.78 -5.17 15.60
C ILE A 275 8.90 -4.45 16.59
N GLU A 276 8.67 -3.14 16.37
CA GLU A 276 7.38 -2.60 16.75
C GLU A 276 6.40 -3.59 16.16
N GLU A 277 5.72 -4.31 17.05
CA GLU A 277 4.64 -5.18 16.67
C GLU A 277 3.62 -4.27 15.97
N ASP A 278 3.80 -4.07 14.66
CA ASP A 278 2.78 -3.67 13.69
C ASP A 278 1.81 -4.86 13.55
N ASP A 279 1.46 -5.45 14.71
CA ASP A 279 0.68 -6.66 14.92
C ASP A 279 -0.81 -6.29 14.90
N GLY A 280 -1.16 -5.23 14.17
CA GLY A 280 -2.40 -4.49 14.36
C GLY A 280 -2.18 -3.38 15.38
N VAL A 281 -2.73 -2.21 15.07
CA VAL A 281 -2.65 -1.04 15.93
C VAL A 281 -3.00 -1.44 17.36
N ARG A 282 -2.02 -1.32 18.26
CA ARG A 282 -2.28 -1.45 19.69
C ARG A 282 -3.46 -0.52 19.99
N PRO A 283 -4.56 -1.02 20.60
CA PRO A 283 -5.62 -0.14 21.04
C PRO A 283 -4.99 1.00 21.85
N ALA A 284 -5.52 2.22 21.70
CA ALA A 284 -5.01 3.41 22.37
C ALA A 284 -4.53 3.07 23.79
N LYS A 285 -3.31 3.48 24.14
CA LYS A 285 -2.56 3.03 25.34
C LYS A 285 -3.31 3.15 26.66
N ASP A 286 -4.43 3.87 26.68
CA ASP A 286 -5.27 4.18 27.81
C ASP A 286 -6.60 3.39 27.87
N VAL A 287 -6.77 2.34 27.06
CA VAL A 287 -8.02 1.57 26.97
C VAL A 287 -7.81 0.09 27.26
N SER A 288 -8.55 -0.44 28.24
CA SER A 288 -8.72 -1.89 28.41
C SER A 288 -9.87 -2.42 27.57
N ILE A 289 -9.66 -3.50 26.83
CA ILE A 289 -10.74 -4.10 26.03
C ILE A 289 -11.28 -5.36 26.72
N TYR A 290 -12.60 -5.45 26.83
CA TYR A 290 -13.30 -6.60 27.37
C TYR A 290 -14.32 -7.13 26.35
N VAL A 291 -14.44 -8.46 26.27
CA VAL A 291 -15.52 -9.10 25.50
C VAL A 291 -16.27 -10.06 26.41
N VAL A 292 -17.56 -9.79 26.64
CA VAL A 292 -18.47 -10.71 27.33
C VAL A 292 -18.84 -11.83 26.36
N CYS A 293 -18.31 -13.03 26.59
CA CYS A 293 -18.40 -14.12 25.64
C CYS A 293 -18.96 -15.41 26.24
N MET A 294 -19.98 -15.96 25.59
CA MET A 294 -20.46 -17.30 25.86
C MET A 294 -19.35 -18.31 25.51
N ARG A 295 -19.10 -19.29 26.39
CA ARG A 295 -18.02 -20.28 26.22
C ARG A 295 -18.01 -20.98 24.86
N ASN A 296 -19.18 -21.28 24.31
CA ASN A 296 -19.31 -21.92 22.99
C ASN A 296 -18.98 -20.99 21.82
N ARG A 297 -18.92 -19.67 22.02
CA ARG A 297 -18.56 -18.66 21.01
C ARG A 297 -17.13 -18.16 21.10
N ARG A 298 -16.37 -18.56 22.13
CA ARG A 298 -14.98 -18.12 22.33
C ARG A 298 -14.08 -18.34 21.11
N LYS A 299 -14.28 -19.43 20.35
CA LYS A 299 -13.52 -19.69 19.13
C LYS A 299 -13.79 -18.64 18.04
N TYR A 300 -15.04 -18.22 17.88
CA TYR A 300 -15.43 -17.19 16.92
C TYR A 300 -14.86 -15.84 17.34
N VAL A 301 -15.02 -15.46 18.61
CA VAL A 301 -14.47 -14.22 19.17
C VAL A 301 -12.95 -14.18 19.02
N ASN A 302 -12.23 -15.24 19.40
CA ASN A 302 -10.77 -15.31 19.22
C ASN A 302 -10.38 -15.12 17.75
N SER A 303 -11.05 -15.80 16.81
CA SER A 303 -10.76 -15.65 15.39
C SER A 303 -11.02 -14.23 14.86
N MET A 304 -12.03 -13.54 15.39
CA MET A 304 -12.29 -12.14 15.07
C MET A 304 -11.26 -11.20 15.71
N LEU A 305 -10.88 -11.44 16.97
CA LEU A 305 -9.85 -10.67 17.66
C LEU A 305 -8.45 -10.87 17.04
N ASP A 306 -8.15 -12.07 16.56
CA ASP A 306 -6.93 -12.37 15.82
C ASP A 306 -6.89 -11.59 14.50
N ARG A 307 -8.02 -11.49 13.79
CA ARG A 307 -8.15 -10.64 12.58
C ARG A 307 -7.98 -9.15 12.88
N LEU A 308 -8.37 -8.73 14.09
CA LEU A 308 -8.17 -7.37 14.60
C LEU A 308 -6.73 -7.11 15.07
N GLY A 309 -5.89 -8.14 15.25
CA GLY A 309 -4.62 -8.00 15.96
C GLY A 309 -4.78 -7.75 17.47
N TRP A 310 -5.97 -7.98 18.02
CA TRP A 310 -6.34 -7.61 19.40
C TRP A 310 -6.36 -8.76 20.39
N SER A 311 -6.16 -10.01 19.95
CA SER A 311 -6.31 -11.19 20.82
C SER A 311 -5.42 -11.16 22.07
N ARG A 312 -4.36 -10.36 22.07
CA ARG A 312 -3.45 -10.15 23.21
C ARG A 312 -3.85 -9.01 24.14
N TYR A 313 -4.67 -8.06 23.67
CA TYR A 313 -5.07 -6.86 24.41
C TYR A 313 -6.49 -6.97 24.99
N VAL A 314 -7.18 -8.06 24.69
CA VAL A 314 -8.59 -8.25 25.03
C VAL A 314 -8.72 -9.27 26.14
N THR A 315 -9.42 -8.88 27.20
CA THR A 315 -9.85 -9.78 28.26
C THR A 315 -11.21 -10.36 27.93
N ILE A 316 -11.25 -11.64 27.55
CA ILE A 316 -12.51 -12.36 27.33
C ILE A 316 -13.07 -12.81 28.69
N VAL A 317 -14.25 -12.30 29.04
CA VAL A 317 -14.97 -12.64 30.26
C VAL A 317 -16.06 -13.64 29.91
N ASP A 318 -16.05 -14.80 30.59
CA ASP A 318 -17.07 -15.83 30.39
C ASP A 318 -18.44 -15.27 30.78
N ALA A 319 -19.36 -15.18 29.82
CA ALA A 319 -20.72 -14.74 30.07
C ALA A 319 -21.45 -15.71 31.03
N ILE A 320 -22.13 -15.15 32.03
CA ILE A 320 -23.00 -15.87 32.94
C ILE A 320 -24.26 -16.22 32.15
N SER A 321 -24.48 -17.51 31.92
CA SER A 321 -25.70 -17.95 31.26
C SER A 321 -26.85 -18.08 32.25
N LYS A 322 -28.09 -18.00 31.74
CA LYS A 322 -29.33 -18.24 32.51
C LYS A 322 -29.28 -19.48 33.41
N LYS A 323 -28.59 -20.55 32.97
CA LYS A 323 -28.47 -21.80 33.75
C LYS A 323 -27.54 -21.70 34.96
N HIS A 324 -26.63 -20.73 34.98
CA HIS A 324 -25.62 -20.59 36.02
C HIS A 324 -25.92 -19.44 36.98
N ILE A 325 -26.97 -18.65 36.73
CA ILE A 325 -27.28 -17.49 37.58
C ILE A 325 -27.51 -17.86 39.04
N SER A 326 -28.09 -19.04 39.30
CA SER A 326 -28.30 -19.57 40.67
C SER A 326 -27.01 -19.84 41.44
N ASN A 327 -25.87 -19.95 40.74
CA ASN A 327 -24.57 -20.21 41.37
C ASN A 327 -23.89 -18.93 41.86
N PHE A 328 -24.42 -17.75 41.51
CA PHE A 328 -23.87 -16.48 41.94
C PHE A 328 -24.68 -15.96 43.11
N SER A 329 -23.98 -15.54 44.18
CA SER A 329 -24.58 -14.93 45.36
C SER A 329 -24.94 -13.46 45.11
N TYR A 330 -25.61 -13.17 44.00
CA TYR A 330 -26.21 -11.86 43.83
C TYR A 330 -27.45 -11.80 44.70
N THR A 331 -27.54 -10.77 45.54
CA THR A 331 -28.76 -10.47 46.29
C THR A 331 -29.81 -10.10 45.25
N LEU A 332 -30.59 -11.06 44.75
CA LEU A 332 -31.84 -10.72 44.08
C LEU A 332 -32.77 -10.24 45.19
N GLN A 333 -33.34 -9.03 45.04
CA GLN A 333 -34.16 -8.48 46.10
C GLN A 333 -35.36 -9.40 46.34
N ASP A 334 -35.43 -9.99 47.53
CA ASP A 334 -36.50 -10.90 47.96
C ASP A 334 -37.87 -10.24 47.73
N GLY A 335 -38.65 -10.76 46.78
CA GLY A 335 -40.11 -10.58 46.77
C GLY A 335 -40.74 -9.89 45.55
N GLU A 336 -39.97 -9.26 44.67
CA GLU A 336 -40.51 -8.87 43.36
C GLU A 336 -40.13 -9.96 42.35
N ASN A 337 -41.13 -10.72 41.91
CA ASN A 337 -40.98 -11.61 40.77
C ASN A 337 -40.48 -10.75 39.60
N PHE A 338 -39.19 -10.82 39.31
CA PHE A 338 -38.67 -10.44 38.00
C PHE A 338 -39.34 -11.40 37.02
N ASP A 339 -40.50 -11.00 36.50
CA ASP A 339 -41.38 -11.83 35.68
C ASP A 339 -40.61 -12.25 34.42
N GLY A 340 -40.00 -13.43 34.47
CA GLY A 340 -39.57 -14.21 33.31
C GLY A 340 -38.17 -13.94 32.72
N ASN A 341 -37.59 -12.73 32.78
CA ASN A 341 -36.38 -12.43 32.00
C ASN A 341 -35.04 -12.76 32.70
N THR A 342 -34.93 -13.99 33.17
CA THR A 342 -33.67 -14.61 33.65
C THR A 342 -32.47 -14.49 32.69
N SER A 343 -32.68 -14.32 31.39
CA SER A 343 -31.61 -14.06 30.42
C SER A 343 -31.04 -12.65 30.60
N GLY A 344 -31.91 -11.65 30.78
CA GLY A 344 -31.52 -10.28 31.05
C GLY A 344 -30.74 -10.13 32.35
N ILE A 345 -31.15 -10.80 33.43
CA ILE A 345 -30.39 -10.78 34.70
C ILE A 345 -29.00 -11.44 34.53
N ALA A 346 -28.92 -12.50 33.72
CA ALA A 346 -27.64 -13.17 33.45
C ALA A 346 -26.70 -12.28 32.61
N CYS A 347 -27.25 -11.51 31.67
CA CYS A 347 -26.52 -10.46 30.96
C CYS A 347 -26.03 -9.36 31.92
N ALA A 348 -26.92 -8.82 32.77
CA ALA A 348 -26.59 -7.82 33.80
C ALA A 348 -25.43 -8.27 34.69
N ALA A 349 -25.51 -9.51 35.19
CA ALA A 349 -24.48 -10.11 36.01
C ALA A 349 -23.13 -10.24 35.28
N SER A 350 -23.16 -10.55 33.97
CA SER A 350 -21.96 -10.66 33.14
C SER A 350 -21.25 -9.31 32.97
N HIS A 351 -21.99 -8.24 32.68
CA HIS A 351 -21.44 -6.88 32.60
C HIS A 351 -20.94 -6.38 33.94
N ARG A 352 -21.64 -6.68 35.04
CA ARG A 352 -21.20 -6.35 36.39
C ARG A 352 -19.82 -6.94 36.72
N GLU A 353 -19.55 -8.16 36.28
CA GLU A 353 -18.21 -8.75 36.43
C GLU A 353 -17.15 -8.01 35.63
N VAL A 354 -17.45 -7.61 34.38
CA VAL A 354 -16.53 -6.77 33.59
C VAL A 354 -16.25 -5.45 34.28
N TRP A 355 -17.28 -4.75 34.77
CA TRP A 355 -17.11 -3.48 35.48
C TRP A 355 -16.25 -3.62 36.73
N ARG A 356 -16.46 -4.70 37.49
CA ARG A 356 -15.65 -5.02 38.69
C ARG A 356 -14.19 -5.30 38.34
N MET A 357 -13.95 -6.09 37.29
CA MET A 357 -12.60 -6.37 36.80
C MET A 357 -11.89 -5.11 36.33
N PHE A 358 -12.60 -4.25 35.60
CA PHE A 358 -12.05 -2.98 35.14
C PHE A 358 -11.71 -2.03 36.29
N GLU A 359 -12.63 -1.86 37.24
CA GLU A 359 -12.47 -0.95 38.39
C GLU A 359 -11.32 -1.36 39.31
N SER A 360 -11.18 -2.67 39.58
CA SER A 360 -10.22 -3.17 40.57
C SER A 360 -8.88 -3.63 39.98
N GLY A 361 -8.86 -3.99 38.70
CA GLY A 361 -7.74 -4.70 38.08
C GLY A 361 -7.02 -3.96 36.95
N SER A 362 -7.59 -2.87 36.41
CA SER A 362 -6.98 -2.14 35.30
C SER A 362 -6.27 -0.87 35.74
N SER A 363 -5.07 -0.63 35.22
CA SER A 363 -4.38 0.66 35.30
C SER A 363 -4.87 1.69 34.28
N HIS A 364 -5.70 1.26 33.32
CA HIS A 364 -6.17 2.12 32.23
C HIS A 364 -7.38 2.94 32.67
N PRO A 365 -7.48 4.23 32.28
CA PRO A 365 -8.59 5.10 32.65
C PRO A 365 -9.91 4.76 31.95
N TYR A 366 -9.86 4.06 30.81
CA TYR A 366 -11.03 3.72 30.00
C TYR A 366 -11.15 2.21 29.74
N ALA A 367 -12.39 1.75 29.57
CA ALA A 367 -12.68 0.41 29.07
C ALA A 367 -13.55 0.47 27.82
N LEU A 368 -13.23 -0.37 26.84
CA LEU A 368 -14.06 -0.68 25.68
C LEU A 368 -14.65 -2.07 25.89
N ILE A 369 -15.98 -2.17 25.92
CA ILE A 369 -16.70 -3.38 26.29
C ILE A 369 -17.56 -3.81 25.10
N PHE A 370 -17.42 -5.06 24.70
CA PHE A 370 -18.23 -5.70 23.68
C PHE A 370 -19.00 -6.89 24.24
N GLU A 371 -20.16 -7.18 23.68
CA GLU A 371 -20.75 -8.52 23.70
C GLU A 371 -20.07 -9.41 22.64
N ASP A 372 -20.41 -10.68 22.55
CA ASP A 372 -19.81 -11.63 21.60
C ASP A 372 -20.55 -11.74 20.26
N ASP A 373 -21.51 -10.84 20.01
CA ASP A 373 -22.26 -10.72 18.76
C ASP A 373 -22.15 -9.35 18.07
N PHE A 374 -21.17 -8.53 18.45
CA PHE A 374 -20.87 -7.31 17.72
C PHE A 374 -20.29 -7.58 16.32
N ALA A 375 -20.58 -6.68 15.40
CA ALA A 375 -19.92 -6.57 14.10
C ALA A 375 -19.82 -5.08 13.71
N PHE A 376 -18.91 -4.73 12.81
CA PHE A 376 -18.90 -3.39 12.22
C PHE A 376 -20.19 -3.15 11.43
N ASP A 377 -20.76 -1.95 11.56
CA ASP A 377 -21.91 -1.55 10.77
C ASP A 377 -21.49 -1.02 9.39
N HIS A 378 -22.39 -0.98 8.41
CA HIS A 378 -22.13 -0.33 7.12
C HIS A 378 -22.24 1.20 7.32
N PRO A 379 -21.32 2.04 6.81
CA PRO A 379 -20.30 1.81 5.77
C PRO A 379 -18.93 1.39 6.29
N TYR A 380 -18.82 1.03 7.57
CA TYR A 380 -17.56 0.71 8.24
C TYR A 380 -17.10 -0.73 8.03
N SER A 381 -17.88 -1.59 7.37
CA SER A 381 -17.56 -3.02 7.20
C SER A 381 -16.26 -3.29 6.44
N ASP A 382 -15.97 -2.49 5.39
CA ASP A 382 -14.95 -2.85 4.41
C ASP A 382 -13.53 -2.51 4.90
N ASN A 383 -13.40 -1.47 5.75
CA ASN A 383 -12.11 -1.01 6.29
C ASN A 383 -12.11 -0.76 7.80
N GLY A 384 -13.22 -0.97 8.50
CA GLY A 384 -13.38 -0.61 9.91
C GLY A 384 -12.34 -1.27 10.81
N PHE A 385 -11.93 -2.50 10.49
CA PHE A 385 -10.90 -3.22 11.22
C PHE A 385 -9.55 -2.49 11.26
N GLN A 386 -9.11 -1.91 10.14
CA GLN A 386 -7.82 -1.23 10.04
C GLN A 386 -7.87 0.17 10.66
N LEU A 387 -9.03 0.83 10.60
CA LEU A 387 -9.20 2.23 11.01
C LEU A 387 -9.67 2.39 12.46
N PHE A 388 -10.29 1.38 13.06
CA PHE A 388 -10.86 1.48 14.40
C PHE A 388 -9.90 2.02 15.47
N PRO A 389 -8.61 1.68 15.47
CA PRO A 389 -7.70 2.18 16.49
C PRO A 389 -7.47 3.69 16.40
N GLN A 390 -7.45 4.24 15.18
CA GLN A 390 -7.45 5.69 14.95
C GLN A 390 -8.77 6.31 15.41
N TRP A 391 -9.89 5.58 15.24
CA TRP A 391 -11.18 6.01 15.77
C TRP A 391 -11.18 6.03 17.29
N LEU A 392 -10.58 5.05 17.93
CA LEU A 392 -10.46 4.98 19.38
C LEU A 392 -9.69 6.17 19.93
N GLU A 393 -8.53 6.51 19.33
CA GLU A 393 -7.78 7.73 19.69
C GLU A 393 -8.62 9.00 19.50
N MET A 394 -9.38 9.07 18.40
CA MET A 394 -10.24 10.21 18.14
C MET A 394 -11.38 10.32 19.15
N LEU A 395 -12.01 9.22 19.57
CA LEU A 395 -13.07 9.21 20.57
C LEU A 395 -12.54 9.60 21.96
N LEU A 396 -11.31 9.18 22.29
CA LEU A 396 -10.63 9.62 23.52
C LEU A 396 -10.32 11.11 23.47
N LYS A 397 -9.83 11.62 22.34
CA LYS A 397 -9.61 13.05 22.13
C LYS A 397 -10.91 13.85 22.17
N ALA A 398 -12.00 13.32 21.59
CA ALA A 398 -13.32 13.93 21.61
C ALA A 398 -13.81 14.19 23.04
N ARG A 399 -13.44 13.33 23.98
CA ARG A 399 -13.75 13.48 25.41
C ARG A 399 -13.14 14.73 26.05
N GLU A 400 -12.01 15.21 25.52
CA GLU A 400 -11.39 16.45 26.00
C GLU A 400 -12.24 17.69 25.68
N TYR A 401 -13.04 17.60 24.61
CA TYR A 401 -13.95 18.65 24.18
C TYR A 401 -15.35 18.47 24.77
N GLU A 402 -15.85 17.22 24.76
CA GLU A 402 -17.14 16.86 25.29
C GLU A 402 -17.02 15.67 26.26
N PRO A 403 -16.93 15.94 27.58
CA PRO A 403 -16.60 14.91 28.57
C PRO A 403 -17.74 13.90 28.76
N TRP A 404 -17.59 12.66 28.27
CA TRP A 404 -18.51 11.57 28.55
C TRP A 404 -18.01 10.63 29.67
N ASP A 405 -18.96 10.01 30.37
CA ASP A 405 -18.73 8.91 31.33
C ASP A 405 -18.97 7.56 30.68
N ILE A 406 -20.01 7.50 29.82
CA ILE A 406 -20.39 6.36 29.00
C ILE A 406 -20.53 6.85 27.56
N LEU A 407 -19.91 6.13 26.62
CA LEU A 407 -20.00 6.40 25.19
C LEU A 407 -20.49 5.15 24.45
N ASN A 408 -21.72 5.18 23.95
CA ASN A 408 -22.30 4.09 23.18
C ASN A 408 -21.75 4.11 21.73
N LEU A 409 -21.17 2.98 21.30
CA LEU A 409 -20.60 2.80 19.95
C LEU A 409 -21.50 1.98 19.02
N GLY A 410 -22.53 1.36 19.58
CA GLY A 410 -23.44 0.46 18.90
C GLY A 410 -24.75 0.35 19.67
N ARG A 411 -25.79 1.00 19.16
CA ARG A 411 -27.16 0.94 19.69
C ARG A 411 -28.10 0.25 18.70
N CYS A 412 -29.03 -0.55 19.20
CA CYS A 412 -30.04 -1.20 18.37
C CYS A 412 -31.18 -0.27 17.99
N MET A 413 -31.57 0.60 18.92
CA MET A 413 -32.74 1.48 18.83
C MET A 413 -32.41 2.83 19.46
N ASP A 414 -32.99 3.89 18.89
CA ASP A 414 -32.92 5.24 19.44
C ASP A 414 -34.08 6.12 18.96
N GLU A 415 -34.44 7.12 19.75
CA GLU A 415 -35.39 8.15 19.35
C GLU A 415 -34.68 9.26 18.56
N CYS A 416 -34.55 9.05 17.25
CA CYS A 416 -33.83 9.95 16.35
C CYS A 416 -34.29 11.41 16.38
N SER A 417 -35.59 11.64 16.58
CA SER A 417 -36.16 12.99 16.69
C SER A 417 -35.70 13.75 17.93
N GLY A 418 -35.25 13.03 18.97
CA GLY A 418 -34.73 13.60 20.21
C GLY A 418 -33.20 13.77 20.23
N GLN A 419 -32.48 13.28 19.21
CA GLN A 419 -31.02 13.38 19.19
C GLN A 419 -30.56 14.83 19.04
N THR A 420 -29.68 15.26 19.95
CA THR A 420 -29.01 16.56 19.85
C THR A 420 -27.53 16.33 19.58
N MET A 421 -27.03 16.85 18.44
CA MET A 421 -25.60 16.81 18.14
C MET A 421 -24.83 17.68 19.12
N VAL A 422 -23.85 17.08 19.80
CA VAL A 422 -23.01 17.77 20.76
C VAL A 422 -21.66 18.12 20.13
N LEU A 423 -21.06 17.17 19.41
CA LEU A 423 -19.75 17.36 18.79
C LEU A 423 -19.69 16.67 17.42
N SER A 424 -19.28 17.40 16.38
CA SER A 424 -18.95 16.79 15.09
C SER A 424 -17.52 16.26 15.12
N LEU A 425 -17.32 14.99 14.76
CA LEU A 425 -16.00 14.35 14.78
C LEU A 425 -15.17 14.70 13.54
N ASN A 426 -15.74 15.44 12.58
CA ASN A 426 -15.08 15.90 11.35
C ASN A 426 -14.33 17.21 11.47
N GLN A 427 -14.25 17.80 12.66
CA GLN A 427 -13.57 19.08 12.81
C GLN A 427 -12.07 18.93 12.53
N PRO A 428 -11.42 19.85 11.79
CA PRO A 428 -10.00 19.78 11.45
C PRO A 428 -9.09 19.59 12.67
N GLU A 429 -9.51 20.13 13.81
CA GLU A 429 -8.82 20.06 15.10
C GLU A 429 -8.72 18.62 15.65
N MET A 430 -9.62 17.74 15.25
CA MET A 430 -9.61 16.31 15.60
C MET A 430 -8.56 15.52 14.82
N GLY A 431 -7.92 16.12 13.81
CA GLY A 431 -6.75 15.58 13.11
C GLY A 431 -7.03 14.46 12.10
N LEU A 432 -8.27 14.02 11.95
CA LEU A 432 -8.66 12.90 11.08
C LEU A 432 -9.90 13.27 10.25
N LYS A 433 -9.75 13.30 8.92
CA LYS A 433 -10.85 13.57 7.96
C LYS A 433 -11.62 12.32 7.53
N PHE A 434 -11.39 11.18 8.19
CA PHE A 434 -11.67 9.87 7.61
C PHE A 434 -13.03 9.26 7.98
N LEU A 435 -13.77 9.83 8.94
CA LEU A 435 -14.88 9.12 9.60
C LEU A 435 -16.27 9.36 9.02
N GLY A 436 -16.38 9.77 7.75
CA GLY A 436 -17.68 10.17 7.20
C GLY A 436 -18.32 11.26 8.07
N ASN A 437 -19.64 11.41 8.09
CA ASN A 437 -20.30 12.44 8.92
C ASN A 437 -20.48 12.04 10.40
N ALA A 438 -19.50 11.37 11.01
CA ALA A 438 -19.63 10.91 12.39
C ALA A 438 -19.72 12.07 13.40
N SER A 439 -20.57 11.92 14.41
CA SER A 439 -20.82 12.91 15.46
C SER A 439 -21.13 12.24 16.80
N LEU A 440 -20.84 12.93 17.90
CA LEU A 440 -21.35 12.61 19.22
C LEU A 440 -22.72 13.26 19.40
N VAL A 441 -23.70 12.48 19.85
CA VAL A 441 -25.06 12.94 20.12
C VAL A 441 -25.50 12.59 21.52
N GLU A 442 -26.30 13.46 22.12
CA GLU A 442 -27.17 13.09 23.23
C GLU A 442 -28.27 12.18 22.68
N SER A 443 -28.42 11.01 23.30
CA SER A 443 -29.30 9.96 22.83
C SER A 443 -30.22 9.56 23.99
N PRO A 444 -31.46 10.08 24.02
CA PRO A 444 -32.35 9.93 25.16
C PRO A 444 -32.80 8.47 25.37
N GLU A 445 -32.73 7.63 24.33
CA GLU A 445 -33.24 6.25 24.34
C GLU A 445 -32.31 5.28 23.57
N ALA A 446 -30.98 5.35 23.77
CA ALA A 446 -30.02 4.42 23.15
C ALA A 446 -30.15 2.99 23.71
N TYR A 447 -31.08 2.17 23.23
CA TYR A 447 -31.18 0.78 23.70
C TYR A 447 -30.13 -0.14 23.05
N CYS A 448 -29.75 -1.20 23.80
CA CYS A 448 -28.68 -2.17 23.58
C CYS A 448 -27.26 -1.67 23.88
N ALA A 449 -26.55 -2.45 24.69
CA ALA A 449 -25.18 -2.24 25.11
C ALA A 449 -24.20 -3.27 24.52
N HIS A 450 -24.33 -3.60 23.22
CA HIS A 450 -23.43 -4.60 22.60
C HIS A 450 -22.02 -4.07 22.33
N ALA A 451 -21.83 -2.74 22.27
CA ALA A 451 -20.52 -2.10 22.18
C ALA A 451 -20.53 -0.69 22.80
N TYR A 452 -19.75 -0.48 23.85
CA TYR A 452 -19.68 0.84 24.52
C TYR A 452 -18.33 1.05 25.24
N MET A 453 -18.02 2.32 25.52
CA MET A 453 -16.87 2.71 26.34
C MET A 453 -17.32 3.31 27.66
N ILE A 454 -16.55 3.08 28.73
CA ILE A 454 -16.78 3.65 30.06
C ILE A 454 -15.51 4.15 30.72
N THR A 455 -15.64 5.13 31.61
CA THR A 455 -14.57 5.54 32.54
C THR A 455 -14.56 4.66 33.80
N GLN A 456 -13.44 4.64 34.54
CA GLN A 456 -13.39 3.98 35.85
C GLN A 456 -14.40 4.57 36.86
N ALA A 457 -14.74 5.86 36.75
CA ALA A 457 -15.75 6.49 37.60
C ALA A 457 -17.17 6.00 37.25
N ALA A 458 -17.46 5.86 35.95
CA ALA A 458 -18.71 5.27 35.46
C ALA A 458 -18.83 3.82 35.93
N ALA A 459 -17.78 3.00 35.82
CA ALA A 459 -17.77 1.61 36.29
C ALA A 459 -18.13 1.49 37.79
N ARG A 460 -17.53 2.32 38.66
CA ARG A 460 -17.88 2.38 40.09
C ARG A 460 -19.34 2.75 40.33
N THR A 461 -19.84 3.73 39.58
CA THR A 461 -21.23 4.18 39.70
C THR A 461 -22.20 3.08 39.25
N LEU A 462 -21.96 2.45 38.10
CA LEU A 462 -22.75 1.34 37.57
C LEU A 462 -22.74 0.13 38.53
N LEU A 463 -21.61 -0.18 39.16
CA LEU A 463 -21.52 -1.20 40.20
C LEU A 463 -22.39 -0.86 41.42
N SER A 464 -22.45 0.40 41.84
CA SER A 464 -23.30 0.82 42.96
C SER A 464 -24.80 0.79 42.62
N LEU A 465 -25.16 1.14 41.38
CA LEU A 465 -26.55 1.17 40.91
C LEU A 465 -27.09 -0.24 40.61
N SER A 466 -26.22 -1.16 40.22
CA SER A 466 -26.57 -2.56 39.93
C SER A 466 -26.53 -3.49 41.14
N ASP A 467 -26.42 -2.97 42.37
CA ASP A 467 -26.46 -3.75 43.61
C ASP A 467 -27.65 -3.35 44.52
N PRO A 468 -28.68 -4.20 44.67
CA PRO A 468 -28.89 -5.47 43.97
C PRO A 468 -29.17 -5.27 42.47
N ILE A 469 -29.04 -6.32 41.65
CA ILE A 469 -29.36 -6.26 40.21
C ILE A 469 -30.88 -6.03 40.09
N ARG A 470 -31.28 -4.79 39.81
CA ARG A 470 -32.68 -4.35 39.68
C ARG A 470 -33.12 -4.05 38.26
N MET A 471 -32.16 -3.88 37.37
CA MET A 471 -32.35 -3.33 36.03
C MET A 471 -31.43 -4.07 35.06
N LEU A 472 -31.83 -4.14 33.79
CA LEU A 472 -30.97 -4.71 32.75
C LEU A 472 -29.76 -3.79 32.53
N PRO A 473 -28.63 -4.31 32.04
CA PRO A 473 -27.46 -3.47 31.80
C PRO A 473 -27.78 -2.37 30.78
N ASP A 474 -28.64 -2.66 29.79
CA ASP A 474 -29.19 -1.65 28.88
C ASP A 474 -29.88 -0.53 29.66
N ASP A 475 -30.87 -0.85 30.50
CA ASP A 475 -31.59 0.16 31.29
C ASP A 475 -30.64 0.94 32.22
N LEU A 476 -29.65 0.29 32.84
CA LEU A 476 -28.69 0.95 33.73
C LEU A 476 -27.78 1.93 33.00
N LEU A 477 -27.38 1.61 31.77
CA LEU A 477 -26.51 2.45 30.97
C LEU A 477 -27.24 3.69 30.45
N PHE A 478 -28.56 3.60 30.22
CA PHE A 478 -29.31 4.61 29.46
C PHE A 478 -30.47 5.28 30.21
N GLU A 479 -30.94 4.75 31.35
CA GLU A 479 -31.88 5.48 32.20
C GLU A 479 -31.22 6.68 32.89
N LYS A 480 -32.03 7.65 33.36
CA LYS A 480 -31.61 8.89 34.05
C LYS A 480 -30.80 8.61 35.32
N ASN A 481 -29.54 8.29 35.13
CA ASN A 481 -28.52 8.19 36.14
C ASN A 481 -27.64 9.47 36.08
N PRO A 482 -26.76 9.71 37.06
CA PRO A 482 -25.97 10.95 37.11
C PRO A 482 -24.77 10.97 36.14
N LEU A 483 -24.60 9.96 35.28
CA LEU A 483 -23.46 9.84 34.37
C LEU A 483 -23.75 10.59 33.06
N ASN A 484 -22.71 11.23 32.50
CA ASN A 484 -22.84 11.83 31.18
C ASN A 484 -22.80 10.74 30.09
N HIS A 485 -23.92 10.56 29.39
CA HIS A 485 -24.10 9.53 28.39
C HIS A 485 -24.18 10.15 26.97
N LEU A 486 -23.29 9.71 26.09
CA LEU A 486 -23.29 10.08 24.67
C LEU A 486 -23.29 8.85 23.78
N SER A 487 -23.69 9.03 22.52
CA SER A 487 -23.64 8.00 21.49
C SER A 487 -22.91 8.51 20.24
N VAL A 488 -22.23 7.60 19.53
CA VAL A 488 -21.69 7.89 18.19
C VAL A 488 -22.79 7.70 17.14
N THR A 489 -22.94 8.66 16.22
CA THR A 489 -23.84 8.58 15.06
C THR A 489 -23.08 8.87 13.75
N PRO A 490 -23.21 8.07 12.68
CA PRO A 490 -23.89 6.76 12.68
C PRO A 490 -23.15 5.77 13.59
N ARG A 491 -23.83 4.69 14.03
CA ARG A 491 -23.20 3.73 14.95
C ARG A 491 -22.02 3.02 14.28
N ILE A 492 -21.00 2.70 15.06
CA ILE A 492 -19.80 2.01 14.58
C ILE A 492 -20.04 0.50 14.52
N PHE A 493 -20.77 -0.03 15.51
CA PHE A 493 -21.04 -1.45 15.65
C PHE A 493 -22.53 -1.76 15.62
N ARG A 494 -22.89 -2.85 14.97
CA ARG A 494 -24.23 -3.46 14.99
C ARG A 494 -24.19 -4.82 15.67
N GLN A 495 -25.35 -5.30 16.11
CA GLN A 495 -25.49 -6.67 16.59
C GLN A 495 -25.72 -7.61 15.41
N ALA A 496 -24.77 -8.52 15.13
CA ALA A 496 -24.84 -9.48 14.03
C ALA A 496 -25.49 -10.80 14.48
N LYS A 497 -26.78 -10.75 14.84
CA LYS A 497 -27.54 -11.91 15.32
C LYS A 497 -27.57 -13.04 14.28
N GLU A 498 -27.63 -12.67 12.99
CA GLU A 498 -27.68 -13.58 11.85
C GLU A 498 -26.39 -14.40 11.66
N ILE A 499 -25.24 -13.83 12.02
CA ILE A 499 -23.94 -14.49 11.89
C ILE A 499 -23.66 -15.37 13.10
N THR A 500 -24.08 -14.92 14.28
CA THR A 500 -23.63 -15.50 15.56
C THR A 500 -24.65 -16.46 16.19
N GLY A 501 -25.91 -16.43 15.75
CA GLY A 501 -26.98 -17.23 16.35
C GLY A 501 -27.24 -16.88 17.82
N SER A 502 -26.92 -15.64 18.22
CA SER A 502 -27.05 -15.16 19.61
C SER A 502 -28.47 -15.34 20.13
N THR A 503 -28.60 -15.92 21.33
CA THR A 503 -29.89 -16.06 22.02
C THR A 503 -30.04 -15.13 23.22
N LEU A 504 -29.09 -14.19 23.41
CA LEU A 504 -29.04 -13.35 24.62
C LEU A 504 -30.25 -12.42 24.77
N GLN A 505 -30.96 -12.06 23.70
CA GLN A 505 -32.30 -11.45 23.75
C GLN A 505 -33.09 -11.88 22.49
N GLN A 506 -34.09 -12.75 22.65
CA GLN A 506 -34.84 -13.38 21.55
C GLN A 506 -36.16 -12.69 21.18
N GLU A 507 -36.49 -11.54 21.74
CA GLU A 507 -37.77 -10.92 21.40
C GLU A 507 -37.74 -10.33 19.97
N PRO A 508 -38.74 -10.66 19.12
CA PRO A 508 -38.85 -10.13 17.77
C PRO A 508 -39.30 -8.67 17.84
N MET A 509 -38.37 -7.76 18.11
CA MET A 509 -38.65 -6.34 18.00
C MET A 509 -38.78 -5.97 16.52
N THR A 510 -39.91 -5.36 16.17
CA THR A 510 -40.10 -4.66 14.90
C THR A 510 -38.94 -3.68 14.71
N GLN A 511 -38.12 -3.90 13.67
CA GLN A 511 -37.02 -3.02 13.28
C GLN A 511 -37.55 -1.59 13.09
N MET A 512 -37.39 -0.73 14.10
CA MET A 512 -37.30 0.70 13.86
C MET A 512 -35.93 0.90 13.23
N SER A 513 -35.90 1.41 12.00
CA SER A 513 -34.66 1.76 11.31
C SER A 513 -33.90 2.79 12.15
N GLU A 514 -32.57 2.66 12.17
CA GLU A 514 -31.68 3.70 12.70
C GLU A 514 -31.96 5.04 12.01
N CYS A 515 -31.46 6.13 12.58
CA CYS A 515 -31.66 7.53 12.18
C CYS A 515 -31.05 7.88 10.80
N GLU A 516 -31.34 7.09 9.77
CA GLU A 516 -30.67 7.16 8.46
C GLU A 516 -31.22 8.24 7.51
N GLU A 517 -32.28 9.01 7.86
CA GLU A 517 -33.01 9.78 6.83
C GLU A 517 -33.18 11.32 6.98
N THR A 518 -32.70 12.01 8.01
CA THR A 518 -33.06 13.46 8.16
C THR A 518 -32.08 14.51 7.66
N VAL A 519 -30.84 14.19 7.26
CA VAL A 519 -29.86 15.24 6.88
C VAL A 519 -29.90 15.64 5.40
N ASN A 520 -30.55 14.88 4.51
CA ASN A 520 -30.56 15.17 3.06
C ASN A 520 -31.87 15.74 2.48
N SER A 521 -32.90 15.99 3.29
CA SER A 521 -34.23 16.39 2.77
C SER A 521 -34.39 17.88 2.42
N SER A 522 -33.40 18.75 2.68
CA SER A 522 -33.52 20.19 2.43
C SER A 522 -33.21 20.64 0.99
N ILE A 523 -32.80 19.74 0.09
CA ILE A 523 -32.44 20.08 -1.31
C ILE A 523 -33.49 19.58 -2.33
N ALA A 524 -34.46 18.76 -1.91
CA ALA A 524 -35.46 18.17 -2.80
C ALA A 524 -36.70 19.06 -2.96
N ASN A 525 -36.56 20.21 -3.63
CA ASN A 525 -37.71 20.96 -4.17
C ASN A 525 -37.40 21.59 -5.55
N ILE A 526 -36.76 20.82 -6.43
CA ILE A 526 -36.82 21.05 -7.87
C ILE A 526 -37.32 19.74 -8.52
N SER A 527 -38.63 19.69 -8.75
CA SER A 527 -39.28 18.62 -9.50
C SER A 527 -38.90 18.72 -10.98
N VAL A 528 -38.07 17.80 -11.46
CA VAL A 528 -38.01 17.45 -12.89
C VAL A 528 -38.57 16.04 -13.00
N THR A 529 -39.80 15.94 -13.50
CA THR A 529 -40.41 14.69 -13.91
C THR A 529 -39.82 14.26 -15.25
N ASP A 530 -38.79 13.41 -15.23
CA ASP A 530 -38.38 12.60 -16.37
C ASP A 530 -37.95 11.19 -15.88
N PRO A 531 -38.73 10.13 -16.15
CA PRO A 531 -38.43 8.78 -15.65
C PRO A 531 -37.24 8.08 -16.33
N ASP A 532 -36.58 8.67 -17.33
CA ASP A 532 -35.59 7.97 -18.16
C ASP A 532 -34.11 8.12 -17.71
N PHE A 533 -33.82 8.66 -16.51
CA PHE A 533 -32.44 9.06 -16.17
C PHE A 533 -31.80 8.48 -14.89
N VAL A 534 -32.31 7.39 -14.34
CA VAL A 534 -31.68 6.71 -13.19
C VAL A 534 -31.44 5.23 -13.49
N HIS A 535 -30.35 4.93 -14.21
CA HIS A 535 -29.56 3.68 -14.14
C HIS A 535 -28.34 3.79 -15.08
N ALA A 536 -27.21 4.25 -14.55
CA ALA A 536 -25.92 4.28 -15.25
C ALA A 536 -24.86 3.45 -14.50
N THR A 537 -25.16 2.18 -14.28
CA THR A 537 -24.18 1.11 -14.02
C THR A 537 -24.58 -0.09 -14.87
N ASN A 538 -24.62 0.10 -16.18
CA ASN A 538 -24.74 -1.01 -17.12
C ASN A 538 -23.40 -1.21 -17.81
N VAL A 539 -22.82 -2.38 -17.54
CA VAL A 539 -21.76 -3.01 -18.32
C VAL A 539 -22.06 -2.83 -19.81
N TYR A 540 -21.16 -2.16 -20.53
CA TYR A 540 -21.25 -2.03 -21.99
C TYR A 540 -21.06 -3.41 -22.63
N THR A 541 -22.15 -4.11 -22.93
CA THR A 541 -22.10 -5.32 -23.75
C THR A 541 -21.94 -4.95 -25.24
N PRO A 542 -21.25 -5.77 -26.05
CA PRO A 542 -21.03 -5.53 -27.49
C PRO A 542 -22.29 -5.43 -28.38
N GLU A 543 -23.49 -5.60 -27.84
CA GLU A 543 -24.73 -5.73 -28.62
C GLU A 543 -25.34 -4.39 -29.07
N ASN A 544 -24.84 -3.25 -28.57
CA ASN A 544 -25.42 -1.93 -28.83
C ASN A 544 -24.83 -1.13 -30.02
N PHE A 545 -24.06 -1.77 -30.92
CA PHE A 545 -23.45 -1.12 -32.10
C PHE A 545 -24.34 -1.02 -33.35
N THR A 546 -25.68 -1.03 -33.20
CA THR A 546 -26.60 -1.41 -34.28
C THR A 546 -27.24 -0.27 -35.10
N SER A 547 -26.76 0.98 -35.09
CA SER A 547 -27.22 1.91 -36.15
C SER A 547 -26.22 2.97 -36.62
N VAL A 548 -26.05 3.02 -37.95
CA VAL A 548 -25.30 4.07 -38.67
C VAL A 548 -25.84 5.48 -38.36
N ARG A 549 -27.15 5.61 -38.05
CA ARG A 549 -27.77 6.86 -37.58
C ARG A 549 -27.26 7.34 -36.21
N LYS A 550 -26.92 6.43 -35.28
CA LYS A 550 -26.30 6.80 -33.99
C LYS A 550 -24.86 7.29 -34.19
N ILE A 551 -24.14 6.74 -35.16
CA ILE A 551 -22.77 7.18 -35.52
C ILE A 551 -22.79 8.58 -36.16
N GLU A 552 -23.76 8.90 -37.01
CA GLU A 552 -23.90 10.25 -37.58
C GLU A 552 -24.35 11.29 -36.57
N LYS A 553 -25.31 10.96 -35.67
CA LYS A 553 -25.64 11.83 -34.51
C LYS A 553 -24.43 12.02 -33.60
N ASN A 554 -23.65 10.98 -33.36
CA ASN A 554 -22.39 11.09 -32.61
C ASN A 554 -21.34 11.87 -33.39
N ARG A 555 -21.30 11.87 -34.73
CA ARG A 555 -20.40 12.72 -35.51
C ARG A 555 -20.76 14.21 -35.41
N GLU A 556 -22.05 14.55 -35.41
CA GLU A 556 -22.49 15.94 -35.21
C GLU A 556 -22.26 16.38 -33.76
N LYS A 557 -22.56 15.50 -32.78
CA LYS A 557 -22.20 15.71 -31.38
C LYS A 557 -20.68 15.87 -31.23
N ASN A 558 -19.88 15.05 -31.92
CA ASN A 558 -18.42 15.11 -31.93
C ASN A 558 -17.89 16.34 -32.68
N ARG A 559 -18.66 16.91 -33.63
CA ARG A 559 -18.32 18.16 -34.30
C ARG A 559 -18.59 19.35 -33.39
N ILE A 560 -19.68 19.33 -32.63
CA ILE A 560 -19.97 20.29 -31.55
C ILE A 560 -18.92 20.15 -30.44
N TYR A 561 -18.55 18.92 -30.05
CA TYR A 561 -17.45 18.68 -29.12
C TYR A 561 -16.15 19.18 -29.71
N SER A 562 -15.79 18.88 -30.96
CA SER A 562 -14.54 19.36 -31.58
C SER A 562 -14.47 20.89 -31.65
N ALA A 563 -15.60 21.57 -31.87
CA ALA A 563 -15.70 23.02 -31.74
C ALA A 563 -15.53 23.49 -30.28
N ARG A 564 -16.20 22.86 -29.30
CA ARG A 564 -16.01 23.13 -27.87
C ARG A 564 -14.57 22.84 -27.42
N ILE A 565 -13.93 21.81 -27.94
CA ILE A 565 -12.55 21.38 -27.67
C ILE A 565 -11.57 22.41 -28.19
N GLU A 566 -11.76 22.87 -29.42
CA GLU A 566 -10.93 23.93 -30.00
C GLU A 566 -11.11 25.24 -29.23
N VAL A 567 -12.32 25.49 -28.70
CA VAL A 567 -12.64 26.60 -27.81
C VAL A 567 -11.98 26.48 -26.43
N LEU A 568 -12.03 25.33 -25.77
CA LEU A 568 -11.44 25.10 -24.46
C LEU A 568 -9.92 25.12 -24.53
N SER A 569 -9.38 24.53 -25.59
CA SER A 569 -7.99 24.71 -25.99
C SER A 569 -7.70 26.21 -26.10
N ARG A 570 -8.46 26.96 -26.92
CA ARG A 570 -8.26 28.41 -27.12
C ARG A 570 -8.46 29.28 -25.88
N LEU A 571 -9.34 28.91 -24.94
CA LEU A 571 -9.53 29.57 -23.65
C LEU A 571 -8.31 29.38 -22.74
N ALA A 572 -7.69 28.20 -22.77
CA ALA A 572 -6.38 27.99 -22.17
C ALA A 572 -5.28 28.83 -22.83
N PHE A 573 -5.45 29.22 -24.10
CA PHE A 573 -4.49 29.99 -24.91
C PHE A 573 -4.74 31.50 -25.02
N LEU A 574 -5.85 32.06 -24.50
CA LEU A 574 -6.11 33.52 -24.41
C LEU A 574 -5.16 34.25 -23.42
N THR A 575 -4.07 33.58 -23.10
CA THR A 575 -3.16 33.82 -22.00
C THR A 575 -1.78 34.22 -22.52
N SER A 576 -1.55 34.34 -23.84
CA SER A 576 -0.22 34.64 -24.39
C SER A 576 -0.20 35.83 -25.37
N HIS A 577 0.63 36.82 -25.01
CA HIS A 577 1.05 38.07 -25.69
C HIS A 577 0.00 39.14 -26.07
N GLU A 578 -1.28 38.80 -26.16
CA GLU A 578 -2.37 39.78 -26.10
C GLU A 578 -3.48 39.22 -25.21
N CYS A 579 -3.22 39.11 -23.89
CA CYS A 579 -4.30 38.94 -22.92
C CYS A 579 -5.26 40.12 -23.18
N PRO A 580 -6.45 39.89 -23.78
CA PRO A 580 -7.03 40.95 -24.57
C PRO A 580 -7.48 42.09 -23.68
N LYS A 581 -7.01 43.32 -23.96
CA LYS A 581 -7.47 44.54 -23.27
C LYS A 581 -9.00 44.69 -23.29
N TRP A 582 -9.70 44.05 -24.23
CA TRP A 582 -11.17 44.08 -24.31
C TRP A 582 -11.88 43.10 -23.36
N LEU A 583 -11.17 42.15 -22.73
CA LEU A 583 -11.77 41.26 -21.74
C LEU A 583 -11.96 41.96 -20.37
N PHE A 584 -11.27 43.08 -20.15
CA PHE A 584 -11.20 43.80 -18.88
C PHE A 584 -11.24 45.30 -19.17
N ASP A 585 -12.26 46.01 -18.69
CA ASP A 585 -12.46 47.45 -18.98
C ASP A 585 -11.16 48.26 -18.87
N GLU A 586 -10.90 49.07 -19.91
CA GLU A 586 -9.59 49.67 -20.24
C GLU A 586 -9.04 50.69 -19.23
N GLU A 587 -9.75 50.99 -18.14
CA GLU A 587 -9.44 52.19 -17.33
C GLU A 587 -8.64 51.98 -16.04
N GLU A 588 -8.43 50.76 -15.48
CA GLU A 588 -7.79 50.67 -14.13
C GLU A 588 -6.79 49.54 -13.79
N SER A 589 -6.44 48.57 -14.64
CA SER A 589 -5.66 47.40 -14.14
C SER A 589 -4.12 47.56 -14.16
N GLU A 590 -3.51 47.52 -12.98
CA GLU A 590 -2.13 47.10 -12.74
C GLU A 590 -1.76 45.81 -13.51
N VAL A 591 -0.47 45.68 -13.86
CA VAL A 591 0.14 44.61 -14.67
C VAL A 591 -0.44 43.23 -14.31
N ASN A 592 -1.11 42.57 -15.27
CA ASN A 592 -1.60 41.21 -15.06
C ASN A 592 -0.43 40.24 -14.80
N PRO A 593 -0.53 39.34 -13.81
CA PRO A 593 0.48 38.33 -13.54
C PRO A 593 0.53 37.37 -14.72
N VAL A 594 1.68 37.40 -15.37
CA VAL A 594 2.03 36.48 -16.44
C VAL A 594 2.83 35.34 -15.80
N ILE A 595 2.33 34.12 -15.92
CA ILE A 595 3.01 32.91 -15.48
C ILE A 595 3.92 32.44 -16.61
N THR A 596 5.23 32.43 -16.36
CA THR A 596 6.16 31.71 -17.24
C THR A 596 6.10 30.23 -16.87
N LEU A 597 5.66 29.37 -17.81
CA LEU A 597 5.60 27.94 -17.55
C LEU A 597 7.01 27.35 -17.50
N ARG A 598 7.30 26.72 -16.38
CA ARG A 598 8.49 25.93 -16.12
C ARG A 598 8.12 24.44 -16.23
N VAL A 599 8.87 23.69 -17.05
CA VAL A 599 8.59 22.27 -17.32
C VAL A 599 9.38 21.38 -16.39
N VAL A 600 8.76 20.37 -15.79
CA VAL A 600 9.53 19.35 -15.07
C VAL A 600 10.13 18.39 -16.08
N GLU A 601 11.44 18.43 -16.27
CA GLU A 601 12.11 17.71 -17.36
C GLU A 601 12.62 16.33 -16.94
N TRP A 602 11.74 15.36 -17.10
CA TRP A 602 12.05 13.93 -16.94
C TRP A 602 11.99 13.27 -18.33
N GLY A 603 11.68 11.98 -18.42
CA GLY A 603 11.31 11.36 -19.69
C GLY A 603 10.21 12.13 -20.44
N PHE A 604 10.20 12.05 -21.77
CA PHE A 604 9.48 12.99 -22.63
C PHE A 604 7.97 13.09 -22.32
N GLY A 605 7.32 11.95 -22.09
CA GLY A 605 5.90 11.93 -21.71
C GLY A 605 5.63 12.66 -20.38
N ALA A 606 6.49 12.47 -19.38
CA ALA A 606 6.38 13.15 -18.08
C ALA A 606 6.55 14.67 -18.25
N THR A 607 7.54 15.07 -19.03
CA THR A 607 7.83 16.47 -19.39
C THR A 607 6.60 17.15 -19.97
N VAL A 608 5.95 16.53 -20.97
CA VAL A 608 4.71 17.07 -21.56
C VAL A 608 3.55 17.09 -20.56
N HIS A 609 3.40 16.05 -19.72
CA HIS A 609 2.33 15.99 -18.71
C HIS A 609 2.51 17.05 -17.61
N SER A 610 3.73 17.43 -17.27
CA SER A 610 4.02 18.44 -16.24
C SER A 610 3.41 19.81 -16.55
N LEU A 611 3.20 20.13 -17.83
CA LEU A 611 2.58 21.37 -18.29
C LEU A 611 1.09 21.46 -18.03
N VAL A 612 0.41 20.32 -17.85
CA VAL A 612 -1.06 20.29 -17.85
C VAL A 612 -1.63 20.83 -16.52
N LYS A 613 -0.99 20.57 -15.35
CA LYS A 613 -1.48 21.06 -14.04
C LYS A 613 -1.39 22.59 -13.95
N PRO A 614 -0.27 23.24 -14.32
CA PRO A 614 -0.20 24.69 -14.44
C PRO A 614 -1.24 25.28 -15.41
N ILE A 615 -1.52 24.60 -16.53
CA ILE A 615 -2.55 25.05 -17.48
C ILE A 615 -3.94 24.96 -16.85
N ILE A 616 -4.28 23.88 -16.15
CA ILE A 616 -5.57 23.76 -15.45
C ILE A 616 -5.70 24.83 -14.35
N HIS A 617 -4.62 25.09 -13.62
CA HIS A 617 -4.57 26.16 -12.62
C HIS A 617 -4.78 27.54 -13.26
N ALA A 618 -4.05 27.85 -14.33
CA ALA A 618 -4.22 29.08 -15.11
C ALA A 618 -5.64 29.22 -15.67
N MET A 619 -6.20 28.12 -16.17
CA MET A 619 -7.59 28.08 -16.62
C MET A 619 -8.56 28.29 -15.47
N ARG A 620 -8.30 27.85 -14.23
CA ARG A 620 -9.21 28.03 -13.09
C ARG A 620 -9.26 29.47 -12.60
N TYR A 621 -8.11 30.13 -12.56
CA TYR A 621 -7.95 31.44 -11.91
C TYR A 621 -7.69 32.59 -12.89
N GLY A 622 -7.68 32.32 -14.19
CA GLY A 622 -7.57 33.34 -15.24
C GLY A 622 -6.16 33.89 -15.45
N TYR A 623 -5.11 33.09 -15.23
CA TYR A 623 -3.73 33.52 -15.42
C TYR A 623 -3.29 33.51 -16.90
N CYS A 624 -2.45 34.48 -17.27
CA CYS A 624 -1.79 34.51 -18.57
C CYS A 624 -0.56 33.56 -18.53
N ILE A 625 -0.26 32.81 -19.60
CA ILE A 625 0.85 31.88 -19.76
C ILE A 625 1.83 32.48 -20.78
N GLN A 626 3.06 32.75 -20.34
CA GLN A 626 4.12 33.21 -21.21
C GLN A 626 4.80 32.05 -21.93
N GLY A 627 4.92 32.17 -23.25
CA GLY A 627 5.92 31.44 -24.03
C GLY A 627 7.17 32.30 -24.28
N PRO A 628 8.29 31.71 -24.73
CA PRO A 628 8.44 30.30 -25.07
C PRO A 628 8.57 29.40 -23.83
N ILE A 629 8.14 28.14 -23.97
CA ILE A 629 8.39 27.12 -22.95
C ILE A 629 9.81 26.61 -23.16
N ARG A 630 10.65 26.72 -22.13
CA ARG A 630 12.04 26.25 -22.20
C ARG A 630 12.11 24.74 -22.03
N PHE A 631 12.93 24.12 -22.87
CA PHE A 631 13.31 22.71 -22.83
C PHE A 631 14.81 22.64 -22.53
N GLU A 632 15.20 22.77 -21.26
CA GLU A 632 16.60 22.89 -20.85
C GLU A 632 17.34 21.57 -21.01
N LYS A 633 16.80 20.47 -20.46
CA LYS A 633 17.31 19.10 -20.56
C LYS A 633 17.33 18.57 -21.99
N TYR A 634 16.30 18.89 -22.77
CA TYR A 634 16.25 18.49 -24.17
C TYR A 634 17.10 19.42 -25.07
N ASN A 635 17.60 20.54 -24.56
CA ASN A 635 18.52 21.44 -25.28
C ASN A 635 18.07 21.79 -26.71
N CYS A 636 16.76 21.98 -26.93
CA CYS A 636 16.26 22.47 -28.20
C CYS A 636 16.53 23.98 -28.30
N SER A 637 17.15 24.44 -29.40
CA SER A 637 17.55 25.85 -29.58
C SER A 637 16.40 26.84 -29.46
N GLU A 638 15.22 26.49 -29.96
CA GLU A 638 14.00 27.30 -29.85
C GLU A 638 13.07 26.83 -28.72
N GLY A 639 13.53 25.95 -27.83
CA GLY A 639 12.71 25.36 -26.77
C GLY A 639 11.57 24.50 -27.32
N TRP A 640 10.36 24.67 -26.79
CA TRP A 640 9.16 23.97 -27.22
C TRP A 640 8.81 24.20 -28.70
N GLU A 641 9.03 25.43 -29.18
CA GLU A 641 8.69 25.89 -30.53
C GLU A 641 9.50 25.18 -31.64
N GLU A 642 10.67 24.62 -31.29
CA GLU A 642 11.50 23.82 -32.19
C GLU A 642 10.76 22.57 -32.71
N LEU A 643 9.85 22.01 -31.90
CA LEU A 643 9.09 20.80 -32.22
C LEU A 643 7.61 21.10 -32.47
N PHE A 644 7.03 21.99 -31.66
CA PHE A 644 5.61 22.24 -31.62
C PHE A 644 5.26 23.65 -32.05
N ARG A 645 3.99 23.89 -32.37
CA ARG A 645 3.56 25.24 -32.66
C ARG A 645 3.68 26.10 -31.39
N PRO A 646 4.10 27.38 -31.50
CA PRO A 646 4.05 28.30 -30.39
C PRO A 646 2.65 28.31 -29.79
N LEU A 647 2.57 28.36 -28.46
CA LEU A 647 1.27 28.36 -27.77
C LEU A 647 0.40 29.56 -28.18
N ASN A 648 1.04 30.68 -28.54
CA ASN A 648 0.40 31.92 -28.99
C ASN A 648 0.04 31.97 -30.49
N ALA A 649 0.45 31.00 -31.32
CA ALA A 649 0.32 31.08 -32.78
C ALA A 649 -1.12 30.82 -33.33
N LEU A 650 -2.15 30.88 -32.48
CA LEU A 650 -3.55 30.73 -32.87
C LEU A 650 -4.18 32.09 -33.21
N LYS A 651 -4.05 32.52 -34.48
CA LYS A 651 -4.57 33.80 -34.95
C LYS A 651 -6.09 34.02 -34.68
N PRO A 652 -6.51 35.26 -34.35
CA PRO A 652 -7.92 35.65 -34.16
C PRO A 652 -8.81 35.49 -35.40
N GLU A 653 -8.23 35.49 -36.60
CA GLU A 653 -8.94 35.45 -37.90
C GLU A 653 -9.92 34.26 -38.02
N PHE A 654 -9.70 33.18 -37.27
CA PHE A 654 -10.57 32.00 -37.21
C PHE A 654 -11.92 32.27 -36.52
N PHE A 655 -12.00 33.18 -35.53
CA PHE A 655 -13.24 33.49 -34.80
C PHE A 655 -14.29 34.18 -35.67
N SER A 656 -13.84 34.89 -36.71
CA SER A 656 -14.74 35.54 -37.69
C SER A 656 -15.65 34.56 -38.45
N LYS A 657 -15.29 33.26 -38.46
CA LYS A 657 -15.99 32.20 -39.20
C LYS A 657 -17.12 31.52 -38.40
N TYR A 658 -17.19 31.72 -37.09
CA TYR A 658 -18.16 31.09 -36.19
C TYR A 658 -19.13 32.11 -35.56
N LYS A 659 -19.71 32.98 -36.39
CA LYS A 659 -20.67 34.03 -36.00
C LYS A 659 -22.00 33.52 -35.41
N SER A 660 -22.27 32.21 -35.40
CA SER A 660 -23.51 31.67 -34.84
C SER A 660 -23.41 31.51 -33.32
N LEU A 661 -23.99 32.48 -32.62
CA LEU A 661 -24.50 32.50 -31.24
C LEU A 661 -24.16 31.29 -30.35
N ASP A 662 -23.29 31.54 -29.36
CA ASP A 662 -23.17 30.97 -28.00
C ASP A 662 -21.74 31.25 -27.48
N PHE A 663 -20.76 31.28 -28.41
CA PHE A 663 -19.35 31.37 -28.08
C PHE A 663 -18.92 32.69 -27.42
N ALA A 664 -19.35 33.84 -27.95
CA ALA A 664 -19.05 35.14 -27.35
C ALA A 664 -19.69 35.28 -25.96
N GLN A 665 -20.83 34.61 -25.72
CA GLN A 665 -21.50 34.58 -24.42
C GLN A 665 -20.78 33.67 -23.43
N ILE A 666 -20.32 32.49 -23.84
CA ILE A 666 -19.51 31.58 -23.00
C ILE A 666 -18.18 32.24 -22.63
N ALA A 667 -17.47 32.83 -23.60
CA ALA A 667 -16.22 33.55 -23.35
C ALA A 667 -16.43 34.76 -22.41
N SER A 668 -17.51 35.52 -22.61
CA SER A 668 -17.88 36.64 -21.73
C SER A 668 -18.29 36.18 -20.32
N LYS A 669 -19.01 35.05 -20.19
CA LYS A 669 -19.39 34.45 -18.91
C LYS A 669 -18.16 33.97 -18.14
N LEU A 670 -17.27 33.26 -18.82
CA LEU A 670 -15.98 32.82 -18.27
C LEU A 670 -15.12 34.01 -17.83
N ALA A 671 -15.01 35.05 -18.65
CA ALA A 671 -14.28 36.27 -18.29
C ALA A 671 -14.80 36.92 -17.00
N LYS A 672 -16.13 36.97 -16.81
CA LYS A 672 -16.75 37.48 -15.58
C LYS A 672 -16.49 36.58 -14.37
N GLU A 673 -16.56 35.26 -14.54
CA GLU A 673 -16.27 34.29 -13.47
C GLU A 673 -14.78 34.33 -13.05
N TYR A 674 -13.86 34.54 -13.98
CA TYR A 674 -12.42 34.61 -13.69
C TYR A 674 -12.00 35.84 -12.89
N LYS A 675 -12.70 36.98 -13.04
CA LYS A 675 -12.38 38.19 -12.27
C LYS A 675 -12.55 37.98 -10.77
N GLY A 676 -13.57 37.22 -10.34
CA GLY A 676 -13.76 36.85 -8.92
C GLY A 676 -12.82 35.73 -8.47
N ALA A 677 -12.61 34.71 -9.30
CA ALA A 677 -11.77 33.56 -8.94
C ALA A 677 -10.30 33.94 -8.67
N ARG A 678 -9.78 34.99 -9.30
CA ARG A 678 -8.40 35.47 -9.09
C ARG A 678 -8.18 36.03 -7.68
N GLU A 679 -9.17 36.71 -7.11
CA GLU A 679 -9.12 37.21 -5.73
C GLU A 679 -9.17 36.05 -4.72
N ASP A 680 -9.72 34.90 -5.13
CA ASP A 680 -9.85 33.68 -4.34
C ASP A 680 -8.62 32.73 -4.43
N ASP A 681 -7.60 33.02 -5.25
CA ASP A 681 -6.39 32.19 -5.31
C ASP A 681 -5.50 32.41 -4.08
N HIS A 682 -5.86 31.78 -2.97
CA HIS A 682 -5.06 31.72 -1.75
C HIS A 682 -4.14 30.48 -1.72
N THR A 683 -3.95 29.81 -2.86
CA THR A 683 -3.22 28.54 -2.87
C THR A 683 -1.71 28.72 -2.81
N GLY A 684 -1.17 29.89 -3.17
CA GLY A 684 0.28 30.10 -3.30
C GLY A 684 0.93 29.26 -4.43
N CYS A 685 0.11 28.64 -5.29
CA CYS A 685 0.61 27.73 -6.32
C CYS A 685 1.27 28.43 -7.49
N VAL A 686 0.87 29.67 -7.80
CA VAL A 686 1.57 30.47 -8.81
C VAL A 686 3.02 30.68 -8.43
N ASP A 687 3.28 31.13 -7.20
CA ASP A 687 4.64 31.36 -6.69
C ASP A 687 5.41 30.04 -6.62
N ALA A 688 4.78 28.97 -6.11
CA ALA A 688 5.41 27.66 -6.05
C ALA A 688 5.76 27.11 -7.45
N MET A 689 4.93 27.35 -8.47
CA MET A 689 5.21 26.94 -9.85
C MET A 689 6.24 27.86 -10.54
N TYR A 690 6.36 29.12 -10.10
CA TYR A 690 7.29 30.10 -10.67
C TYR A 690 8.71 30.00 -10.09
N MET A 691 8.82 29.79 -8.78
CA MET A 691 10.07 29.83 -8.01
C MET A 691 10.96 28.58 -8.19
N MET A 692 10.48 27.52 -8.85
CA MET A 692 11.27 26.31 -8.99
C MET A 692 12.40 26.46 -10.02
N ASP A 693 13.63 26.29 -9.55
CA ASP A 693 14.74 25.87 -10.39
C ASP A 693 14.63 24.35 -10.58
N LEU A 694 14.44 23.91 -11.83
CA LEU A 694 13.93 22.57 -12.17
C LEU A 694 15.03 21.52 -12.38
N SER A 695 16.28 21.92 -12.19
CA SER A 695 17.45 21.10 -12.50
C SER A 695 17.78 20.06 -11.42
N THR A 696 17.08 20.04 -10.28
CA THR A 696 17.45 19.18 -9.14
C THR A 696 16.37 18.20 -8.71
N VAL A 697 16.84 17.01 -8.29
CA VAL A 697 16.09 15.91 -7.66
C VAL A 697 15.34 16.36 -6.38
N GLU A 698 15.68 17.53 -5.83
CA GLU A 698 15.06 18.13 -4.64
C GLU A 698 13.60 18.60 -4.85
N MET A 699 13.06 18.50 -6.07
CA MET A 699 11.70 18.93 -6.41
C MET A 699 10.60 18.30 -5.53
N PHE A 700 10.73 17.04 -5.13
CA PHE A 700 9.76 16.41 -4.22
C PHE A 700 9.92 16.85 -2.76
N GLY A 701 11.04 17.47 -2.42
CA GLY A 701 11.30 18.06 -1.11
C GLY A 701 10.64 19.43 -0.93
N TYR A 702 10.26 20.12 -2.01
CA TYR A 702 9.57 21.41 -1.91
C TYR A 702 8.08 21.21 -1.63
N SER A 703 7.72 21.31 -0.35
CA SER A 703 6.38 21.03 0.20
C SER A 703 5.26 21.78 -0.52
N GLU A 704 5.51 23.03 -0.90
CA GLU A 704 4.53 23.91 -1.52
C GLU A 704 4.22 23.46 -2.94
N TYR A 705 5.24 23.12 -3.72
CA TYR A 705 5.03 22.57 -5.06
C TYR A 705 4.34 21.21 -5.00
N ARG A 706 4.78 20.31 -4.11
CA ARG A 706 4.11 19.02 -3.91
C ARG A 706 2.65 19.22 -3.52
N ARG A 707 2.36 20.11 -2.57
CA ARG A 707 0.99 20.48 -2.20
C ARG A 707 0.19 20.96 -3.42
N CYS A 708 0.79 21.79 -4.27
CA CYS A 708 0.15 22.27 -5.49
C CYS A 708 -0.07 21.18 -6.54
N MET A 709 0.88 20.27 -6.72
CA MET A 709 0.71 19.13 -7.61
C MET A 709 -0.35 18.15 -7.09
N ASP A 710 -0.42 17.95 -5.78
CA ASP A 710 -1.44 17.14 -5.11
C ASP A 710 -2.82 17.80 -5.18
N LEU A 711 -2.89 19.14 -5.13
CA LEU A 711 -4.14 19.87 -5.36
C LEU A 711 -4.71 19.55 -6.74
N TYR A 712 -3.90 19.30 -7.76
CA TYR A 712 -4.38 18.96 -9.10
C TYR A 712 -4.37 17.46 -9.42
N SER A 713 -4.25 16.62 -8.39
CA SER A 713 -4.30 15.16 -8.49
C SER A 713 -5.74 14.67 -8.61
N PHE A 714 -5.98 13.72 -9.53
CA PHE A 714 -7.33 13.22 -9.80
C PHE A 714 -7.98 12.53 -8.58
N PRO A 715 -7.30 11.64 -7.84
CA PRO A 715 -7.85 10.98 -6.65
C PRO A 715 -8.33 11.92 -5.54
N LYS A 716 -7.76 13.12 -5.43
CA LYS A 716 -8.01 14.00 -4.29
C LYS A 716 -9.16 14.97 -4.52
N TYR A 717 -9.26 15.51 -5.73
CA TYR A 717 -10.26 16.54 -6.05
C TYR A 717 -10.93 16.36 -7.43
N GLY A 718 -10.40 15.49 -8.29
CA GLY A 718 -11.03 15.08 -9.56
C GLY A 718 -11.48 16.24 -10.45
N ALA A 719 -12.72 16.17 -10.94
CA ALA A 719 -13.29 17.19 -11.82
C ALA A 719 -13.54 18.55 -11.12
N SER A 720 -13.61 18.61 -9.79
CA SER A 720 -13.91 19.85 -9.05
C SER A 720 -12.83 20.93 -9.19
N LEU A 721 -11.63 20.53 -9.62
CA LEU A 721 -10.49 21.40 -9.87
C LEU A 721 -10.61 22.16 -11.19
N LEU A 722 -11.38 21.62 -12.12
CA LEU A 722 -11.64 22.27 -13.40
C LEU A 722 -12.48 23.53 -13.18
N PRO A 723 -12.33 24.55 -14.04
CA PRO A 723 -13.29 25.65 -14.11
C PRO A 723 -14.72 25.12 -14.17
N LYS A 724 -15.69 25.76 -13.51
CA LYS A 724 -17.08 25.26 -13.43
C LYS A 724 -17.66 24.80 -14.78
N PRO A 725 -17.49 25.55 -15.90
CA PRO A 725 -18.00 25.11 -17.20
C PRO A 725 -17.29 23.88 -17.79
N LEU A 726 -16.14 23.50 -17.23
CA LEU A 726 -15.34 22.36 -17.65
C LEU A 726 -15.58 21.10 -16.83
N GLN A 727 -16.20 21.21 -15.66
CA GLN A 727 -16.44 20.07 -14.77
C GLN A 727 -17.31 18.99 -15.44
N GLU A 728 -18.23 19.39 -16.33
CA GLU A 728 -19.11 18.46 -17.07
C GLU A 728 -18.37 17.52 -18.03
N PHE A 729 -17.16 17.89 -18.48
CA PHE A 729 -16.35 17.06 -19.38
C PHE A 729 -15.56 16.00 -18.60
N GLY A 730 -15.35 16.20 -17.30
CA GLY A 730 -14.48 15.37 -16.49
C GLY A 730 -12.99 15.57 -16.79
N MET A 731 -12.15 15.14 -15.84
CA MET A 731 -10.70 15.41 -15.84
C MET A 731 -9.99 14.83 -17.07
N PHE A 732 -10.24 13.56 -17.41
CA PHE A 732 -9.58 12.89 -18.55
C PHE A 732 -9.76 13.64 -19.86
N GLN A 733 -10.98 14.10 -20.14
CA GLN A 733 -11.29 14.76 -21.40
C GLN A 733 -10.55 16.11 -21.49
N VAL A 734 -10.62 16.91 -20.43
CA VAL A 734 -9.93 18.20 -20.37
C VAL A 734 -8.42 18.04 -20.51
N VAL A 735 -7.81 17.12 -19.75
CA VAL A 735 -6.38 16.78 -19.86
C VAL A 735 -6.03 16.39 -21.30
N SER A 736 -6.85 15.53 -21.92
CA SER A 736 -6.63 15.08 -23.29
C SER A 736 -6.66 16.21 -24.31
N PHE A 737 -7.56 17.19 -24.14
CA PHE A 737 -7.63 18.36 -25.02
C PHE A 737 -6.45 19.31 -24.83
N ILE A 738 -6.02 19.54 -23.59
CA ILE A 738 -4.82 20.34 -23.29
C ILE A 738 -3.61 19.70 -23.97
N LEU A 739 -3.39 18.39 -23.75
CA LEU A 739 -2.29 17.64 -24.35
C LEU A 739 -2.33 17.69 -25.89
N HIS A 740 -3.52 17.56 -26.49
CA HIS A 740 -3.69 17.67 -27.94
C HIS A 740 -3.26 19.04 -28.47
N ALA A 741 -3.59 20.09 -27.74
CA ALA A 741 -3.25 21.43 -28.17
C ALA A 741 -1.78 21.78 -27.97
N LEU A 742 -1.16 21.27 -26.89
CA LEU A 742 0.29 21.32 -26.67
C LEU A 742 1.03 20.60 -27.79
N MET A 743 0.71 19.33 -28.05
CA MET A 743 1.45 18.45 -28.97
C MET A 743 1.18 18.73 -30.47
N ARG A 744 0.72 19.92 -30.85
CA ARG A 744 0.48 20.26 -32.27
C ARG A 744 1.82 20.46 -32.98
N PRO A 745 2.20 19.59 -33.93
CA PRO A 745 3.50 19.68 -34.56
C PRO A 745 3.62 20.97 -35.38
N ASN A 746 4.79 21.60 -35.30
CA ASN A 746 5.16 22.67 -36.21
C ASN A 746 5.30 22.14 -37.65
N LYS A 747 5.70 23.00 -38.59
CA LYS A 747 5.83 22.59 -40.00
C LYS A 747 6.92 21.52 -40.17
N ASP A 748 7.98 21.61 -39.39
CA ASP A 748 9.13 20.74 -39.51
C ASP A 748 8.89 19.36 -38.92
N LEU A 749 8.46 19.27 -37.65
CA LEU A 749 8.08 18.00 -37.03
C LEU A 749 6.98 17.28 -37.84
N ARG A 750 6.04 18.01 -38.44
CA ARG A 750 5.04 17.42 -39.35
C ARG A 750 5.66 16.76 -40.58
N ARG A 751 6.72 17.34 -41.14
CA ARG A 751 7.48 16.77 -42.25
C ARG A 751 8.14 15.46 -41.79
N HIS A 752 8.79 15.46 -40.63
CA HIS A 752 9.39 14.28 -40.03
C HIS A 752 8.38 13.18 -39.74
N ILE A 753 7.22 13.50 -39.15
CA ILE A 753 6.13 12.54 -38.94
C ILE A 753 5.67 11.94 -40.27
N ASN A 754 5.51 12.74 -41.33
CA ASN A 754 5.10 12.23 -42.63
C ASN A 754 6.17 11.33 -43.27
N THR A 755 7.45 11.63 -43.07
CA THR A 755 8.57 10.77 -43.47
C THR A 755 8.54 9.45 -42.71
N ALA A 756 8.44 9.51 -41.37
CA ALA A 756 8.34 8.35 -40.50
C ALA A 756 7.15 7.44 -40.87
N LYS A 757 5.98 8.02 -41.22
CA LYS A 757 4.84 7.24 -41.74
C LYS A 757 5.16 6.50 -43.03
N ARG A 758 5.92 7.11 -43.94
CA ARG A 758 6.32 6.44 -45.20
C ARG A 758 7.31 5.32 -44.93
N GLU A 759 8.28 5.55 -44.06
CA GLU A 759 9.31 4.56 -43.68
C GLU A 759 8.74 3.36 -42.94
N ALA A 760 7.81 3.59 -42.01
CA ALA A 760 7.09 2.54 -41.31
C ALA A 760 6.09 1.78 -42.22
N LEU A 761 5.98 2.15 -43.49
CA LEU A 761 5.00 1.61 -44.44
C LEU A 761 3.57 1.72 -43.88
N TRP A 762 3.24 2.87 -43.28
CA TRP A 762 1.97 3.07 -42.59
C TRP A 762 0.78 2.71 -43.50
N PRO A 763 -0.20 1.93 -43.02
CA PRO A 763 -1.31 1.48 -43.84
C PRO A 763 -2.10 2.60 -44.50
N LYS A 764 -2.75 2.29 -45.63
CA LYS A 764 -3.60 3.26 -46.34
C LYS A 764 -4.71 3.76 -45.41
N LYS A 765 -5.14 5.01 -45.63
CA LYS A 765 -6.24 5.61 -44.85
C LYS A 765 -7.47 4.69 -44.89
N GLY A 766 -8.03 4.39 -43.71
CA GLY A 766 -9.18 3.51 -43.55
C GLY A 766 -8.81 2.05 -43.24
N THR A 767 -7.54 1.66 -43.36
CA THR A 767 -7.03 0.39 -42.84
C THR A 767 -6.71 0.54 -41.34
N PRO A 768 -7.33 -0.26 -40.47
CA PRO A 768 -7.11 -0.11 -39.03
C PRO A 768 -5.74 -0.57 -38.57
N VAL A 769 -5.23 0.12 -37.54
CA VAL A 769 -3.90 -0.09 -36.99
C VAL A 769 -4.00 -0.23 -35.47
N ILE A 770 -3.39 -1.28 -34.92
CA ILE A 770 -3.14 -1.41 -33.48
C ILE A 770 -1.84 -0.66 -33.18
N GLY A 771 -1.87 0.30 -32.27
CA GLY A 771 -0.67 0.91 -31.72
C GLY A 771 -0.16 0.05 -30.58
N LEU A 772 1.07 -0.40 -30.66
CA LEU A 772 1.75 -1.21 -29.66
C LEU A 772 2.95 -0.42 -29.15
N HIS A 773 3.00 -0.18 -27.85
CA HIS A 773 4.16 0.41 -27.20
C HIS A 773 4.76 -0.58 -26.19
N ILE A 774 6.06 -0.81 -26.33
CA ILE A 774 6.83 -1.68 -25.43
C ILE A 774 8.03 -0.88 -24.95
N ARG A 775 8.00 -0.53 -23.66
CA ARG A 775 9.13 0.13 -22.98
C ARG A 775 10.03 -0.95 -22.39
N ARG A 776 11.27 -1.04 -22.85
CA ARG A 776 12.32 -1.87 -22.26
C ARG A 776 13.42 -0.98 -21.70
N GLY A 777 14.22 -0.36 -22.57
CA GLY A 777 15.32 0.57 -22.30
C GLY A 777 15.67 0.83 -20.84
N ASP A 778 15.54 2.07 -20.40
CA ASP A 778 15.87 2.49 -19.04
C ASP A 778 14.94 1.92 -17.96
N SER A 779 13.69 1.61 -18.30
CA SER A 779 12.76 0.98 -17.37
C SER A 779 13.17 -0.42 -16.93
N CYS A 780 14.06 -1.08 -17.69
CA CYS A 780 14.69 -2.34 -17.33
C CYS A 780 15.98 -2.16 -16.53
N LEU A 781 16.52 -0.94 -16.49
CA LEU A 781 17.67 -0.57 -15.66
C LEU A 781 17.21 0.00 -14.32
N GLU A 782 16.06 0.68 -14.29
CA GLU A 782 15.37 1.12 -13.07
C GLU A 782 15.03 -0.12 -12.22
N ALA A 783 15.37 -0.08 -10.93
CA ALA A 783 15.03 -1.16 -10.02
C ALA A 783 13.50 -1.41 -10.05
N PRO A 784 13.03 -2.68 -10.07
CA PRO A 784 11.62 -3.04 -10.31
C PRO A 784 10.57 -2.39 -9.38
N TRP A 785 11.01 -1.74 -8.31
CA TRP A 785 10.18 -1.18 -7.25
C TRP A 785 10.03 0.34 -7.28
N ALA A 786 10.84 1.10 -8.03
CA ALA A 786 10.79 2.57 -7.95
C ALA A 786 9.41 3.15 -8.28
N LEU A 787 8.62 2.49 -9.14
CA LEU A 787 7.27 2.90 -9.54
C LEU A 787 6.31 1.71 -9.83
N GLY A 788 6.59 0.52 -9.29
CA GLY A 788 5.83 -0.71 -9.59
C GLY A 788 5.93 -1.16 -11.06
N ARG A 789 6.97 -0.71 -11.77
CA ARG A 789 7.22 -1.02 -13.17
C ARG A 789 8.03 -2.31 -13.26
N LEU A 790 7.43 -3.37 -13.77
CA LEU A 790 8.15 -4.60 -14.10
C LEU A 790 8.66 -4.50 -15.55
N CYS A 791 9.99 -4.59 -15.71
CA CYS A 791 10.57 -5.00 -16.98
C CYS A 791 10.10 -6.43 -17.25
N GLU A 792 9.35 -6.62 -18.33
CA GLU A 792 8.91 -7.95 -18.72
C GLU A 792 10.03 -8.65 -19.47
N ASP A 793 10.44 -9.82 -18.97
CA ASP A 793 11.43 -10.67 -19.63
C ASP A 793 10.94 -11.17 -21.00
N GLY A 794 9.62 -11.23 -21.22
CA GLY A 794 8.99 -11.75 -22.44
C GLY A 794 8.07 -10.78 -23.19
N LEU A 795 7.51 -11.26 -24.30
CA LEU A 795 6.48 -10.58 -25.11
C LEU A 795 5.09 -11.23 -24.97
N GLY A 796 4.96 -12.22 -24.09
CA GLY A 796 3.78 -13.09 -23.99
C GLY A 796 2.48 -12.33 -23.70
N GLU A 797 2.49 -11.40 -22.75
CA GLU A 797 1.30 -10.62 -22.39
C GLU A 797 0.86 -9.67 -23.52
N TYR A 798 1.83 -9.07 -24.22
CA TYR A 798 1.56 -8.28 -25.42
C TYR A 798 0.96 -9.12 -26.56
N TRP A 799 1.43 -10.35 -26.76
CA TRP A 799 0.85 -11.27 -27.74
C TRP A 799 -0.59 -11.63 -27.39
N GLN A 800 -0.88 -11.94 -26.13
CA GLN A 800 -2.24 -12.21 -25.66
C GLN A 800 -3.19 -11.03 -25.93
N ALA A 801 -2.75 -9.81 -25.58
CA ALA A 801 -3.52 -8.59 -25.83
C ALA A 801 -3.75 -8.34 -27.33
N MET A 802 -2.74 -8.57 -28.17
CA MET A 802 -2.84 -8.44 -29.62
C MET A 802 -3.81 -9.45 -30.23
N ASP A 803 -3.71 -10.73 -29.86
CA ASP A 803 -4.61 -11.78 -30.36
C ASP A 803 -6.06 -11.49 -29.94
N LEU A 804 -6.30 -11.12 -28.69
CA LEU A 804 -7.62 -10.75 -28.18
C LEU A 804 -8.26 -9.58 -28.96
N LEU A 805 -7.50 -8.51 -29.20
CA LEU A 805 -7.99 -7.34 -29.92
C LEU A 805 -8.15 -7.62 -31.42
N ALA A 806 -7.26 -8.42 -32.00
CA ALA A 806 -7.36 -8.86 -33.37
C ALA A 806 -8.65 -9.67 -33.58
N GLU A 807 -8.94 -10.65 -32.74
CA GLU A 807 -10.17 -11.46 -32.83
C GLU A 807 -11.44 -10.61 -32.75
N LYS A 808 -11.51 -9.69 -31.76
CA LYS A 808 -12.64 -8.75 -31.62
C LYS A 808 -12.79 -7.87 -32.86
N TYR A 809 -11.69 -7.35 -33.38
CA TYR A 809 -11.66 -6.51 -34.57
C TYR A 809 -12.16 -7.28 -35.82
N LEU A 810 -11.68 -8.51 -36.02
CA LEU A 810 -12.09 -9.35 -37.15
C LEU A 810 -13.57 -9.73 -37.08
N LYS A 811 -14.10 -9.99 -35.88
CA LYS A 811 -15.52 -10.24 -35.66
C LYS A 811 -16.38 -9.03 -36.04
N ILE A 812 -15.98 -7.82 -35.63
CA ILE A 812 -16.66 -6.58 -36.00
C ILE A 812 -16.63 -6.37 -37.52
N LYS A 813 -15.47 -6.57 -38.15
CA LYS A 813 -15.34 -6.46 -39.62
C LYS A 813 -16.29 -7.42 -40.33
N LYS A 814 -16.33 -8.70 -39.92
CA LYS A 814 -17.21 -9.73 -40.47
C LYS A 814 -18.68 -9.33 -40.40
N ASN A 815 -19.12 -8.78 -39.26
CA ASN A 815 -20.50 -8.34 -39.05
C ASN A 815 -20.88 -7.13 -39.92
N HIS A 816 -19.95 -6.18 -40.14
CA HIS A 816 -20.20 -5.03 -41.01
C HIS A 816 -20.12 -5.37 -42.51
N THR A 817 -19.36 -6.38 -42.90
CA THR A 817 -19.20 -6.77 -44.31
C THR A 817 -20.33 -7.60 -44.89
N ASN A 818 -21.37 -7.96 -44.13
CA ASN A 818 -22.57 -8.60 -44.70
C ASN A 818 -23.28 -7.75 -45.78
N HIS A 819 -22.93 -6.46 -45.90
CA HIS A 819 -23.39 -5.57 -46.98
C HIS A 819 -22.33 -5.22 -48.04
N LEU A 820 -21.07 -5.63 -47.85
CA LEU A 820 -19.98 -5.42 -48.79
C LEU A 820 -19.65 -6.77 -49.42
N LYS A 821 -19.92 -6.95 -50.71
CA LYS A 821 -19.47 -8.13 -51.47
C LYS A 821 -17.95 -8.21 -51.43
N LEU A 822 -17.38 -8.85 -50.41
CA LEU A 822 -15.97 -9.19 -50.35
C LEU A 822 -15.66 -10.13 -51.52
N ASP A 823 -14.55 -9.89 -52.21
CA ASP A 823 -14.09 -10.77 -53.28
C ASP A 823 -13.86 -12.17 -52.69
N PRO A 824 -14.53 -13.22 -53.19
CA PRO A 824 -14.33 -14.61 -52.72
C PRO A 824 -12.88 -15.09 -52.82
N LYS A 825 -12.01 -14.38 -53.56
CA LYS A 825 -10.58 -14.69 -53.67
C LYS A 825 -9.75 -14.16 -52.49
N ASP A 826 -10.30 -13.32 -51.63
CA ASP A 826 -9.60 -12.75 -50.46
C ASP A 826 -9.82 -13.63 -49.20
N THR A 827 -9.80 -14.95 -49.38
CA THR A 827 -10.32 -15.94 -48.42
C THR A 827 -9.32 -16.52 -47.43
N ASN A 828 -8.03 -16.16 -47.46
CA ASN A 828 -7.04 -17.01 -46.79
C ASN A 828 -6.12 -16.39 -45.73
N MET A 829 -6.17 -15.09 -45.42
CA MET A 829 -5.49 -14.58 -44.22
C MET A 829 -5.99 -13.20 -43.82
N THR A 830 -6.48 -13.08 -42.58
CA THR A 830 -6.86 -11.78 -42.03
C THR A 830 -5.64 -11.12 -41.45
N ARG A 831 -5.01 -10.27 -42.27
CA ARG A 831 -3.85 -9.48 -41.87
C ARG A 831 -4.26 -8.33 -40.94
N VAL A 832 -3.58 -8.21 -39.81
CA VAL A 832 -3.77 -7.14 -38.81
C VAL A 832 -2.50 -6.28 -38.79
N HIS A 833 -2.66 -4.97 -38.91
CA HIS A 833 -1.54 -4.04 -38.93
C HIS A 833 -1.23 -3.53 -37.51
N VAL A 834 0.03 -3.61 -37.10
CA VAL A 834 0.49 -3.19 -35.78
C VAL A 834 1.61 -2.17 -35.94
N TYR A 835 1.43 -0.96 -35.42
CA TYR A 835 2.52 0.02 -35.29
C TYR A 835 3.27 -0.18 -33.98
N VAL A 836 4.59 -0.35 -34.04
CA VAL A 836 5.43 -0.64 -32.87
C VAL A 836 6.31 0.57 -32.53
N ALA A 837 6.02 1.18 -31.39
CA ALA A 837 6.90 2.10 -30.70
C ALA A 837 7.65 1.36 -29.60
N THR A 838 8.98 1.47 -29.57
CA THR A 838 9.81 0.84 -28.55
C THR A 838 11.18 1.49 -28.55
N ASP A 839 11.80 1.52 -27.39
CA ASP A 839 13.17 1.96 -27.13
C ASP A 839 14.20 0.83 -27.29
N SER A 840 13.82 -0.31 -27.90
CA SER A 840 14.70 -1.46 -28.13
C SER A 840 14.56 -2.02 -29.55
N GLU A 841 15.67 -2.09 -30.30
CA GLU A 841 15.65 -2.73 -31.63
C GLU A 841 15.40 -4.24 -31.52
N GLN A 842 15.86 -4.87 -30.43
CA GLN A 842 15.64 -6.29 -30.16
C GLN A 842 14.15 -6.63 -30.11
N VAL A 843 13.32 -5.79 -29.48
CA VAL A 843 11.87 -6.00 -29.42
C VAL A 843 11.25 -6.08 -30.82
N ILE A 844 11.68 -5.22 -31.75
CA ILE A 844 11.19 -5.23 -33.14
C ILE A 844 11.57 -6.54 -33.82
N LYS A 845 12.81 -6.99 -33.63
CA LYS A 845 13.32 -8.26 -34.18
C LYS A 845 12.55 -9.46 -33.62
N SER A 846 12.35 -9.49 -32.31
CA SER A 846 11.61 -10.54 -31.60
C SER A 846 10.14 -10.60 -32.04
N LEU A 847 9.45 -9.46 -32.18
CA LEU A 847 8.08 -9.40 -32.70
C LEU A 847 8.00 -9.91 -34.15
N ALA A 848 8.95 -9.51 -35.00
CA ALA A 848 9.01 -9.96 -36.39
C ALA A 848 9.32 -11.46 -36.51
N ALA A 849 10.11 -12.02 -35.58
CA ALA A 849 10.41 -13.44 -35.49
C ALA A 849 9.28 -14.26 -34.86
N GLY A 850 8.31 -13.63 -34.21
CA GLY A 850 7.23 -14.31 -33.49
C GLY A 850 7.66 -14.89 -32.14
N GLU A 851 8.77 -14.41 -31.56
CA GLU A 851 9.29 -14.88 -30.28
C GLU A 851 8.26 -14.68 -29.15
N GLY A 852 8.09 -15.69 -28.30
CA GLY A 852 7.10 -15.69 -27.21
C GLY A 852 5.66 -15.96 -27.65
N ARG A 853 5.36 -16.00 -28.96
CA ARG A 853 4.03 -16.40 -29.46
C ARG A 853 3.85 -17.93 -29.49
N GLU A 854 4.94 -18.69 -29.52
CA GLU A 854 4.91 -20.16 -29.68
C GLU A 854 4.18 -20.90 -28.54
N GLU A 855 4.22 -20.34 -27.33
CA GLU A 855 3.57 -20.90 -26.14
C GLU A 855 2.05 -20.63 -26.12
N LEU A 856 1.60 -19.60 -26.84
CA LEU A 856 0.19 -19.22 -26.96
C LEU A 856 -0.49 -20.07 -28.04
N ASN A 857 -0.81 -21.31 -27.64
CA ASN A 857 -1.73 -22.29 -28.23
C ASN A 857 -2.15 -22.21 -29.72
N LYS A 858 -2.16 -23.40 -30.34
CA LYS A 858 -2.42 -23.71 -31.76
C LYS A 858 -3.74 -23.19 -32.38
N THR A 859 -4.65 -22.56 -31.63
CA THR A 859 -5.98 -22.15 -32.08
C THR A 859 -6.03 -20.79 -32.81
N SER A 860 -5.09 -19.87 -32.56
CA SER A 860 -5.07 -18.54 -33.21
C SER A 860 -4.14 -18.44 -34.44
N LYS A 861 -3.80 -19.60 -35.06
CA LYS A 861 -2.90 -19.68 -36.24
C LYS A 861 -3.41 -18.96 -37.50
N SER A 862 -4.61 -18.39 -37.49
CA SER A 862 -5.21 -17.74 -38.66
C SER A 862 -4.97 -16.23 -38.75
N ILE A 863 -4.38 -15.60 -37.72
CA ILE A 863 -4.14 -14.15 -37.69
C ILE A 863 -2.68 -13.86 -38.02
N GLU A 864 -2.46 -13.19 -39.16
CA GLU A 864 -1.16 -12.66 -39.58
C GLU A 864 -1.00 -11.22 -39.09
N PHE A 865 0.02 -10.96 -38.27
CA PHE A 865 0.37 -9.60 -37.88
C PHE A 865 1.41 -9.01 -38.82
N GLN A 866 1.15 -7.80 -39.31
CA GLN A 866 2.12 -7.00 -40.05
C GLN A 866 2.61 -5.86 -39.17
N PHE A 867 3.86 -5.94 -38.73
CA PHE A 867 4.50 -4.94 -37.88
C PHE A 867 5.06 -3.77 -38.69
N HIS A 868 4.82 -2.56 -38.20
CA HIS A 868 5.23 -1.29 -38.75
C HIS A 868 6.06 -0.54 -37.72
N ALA A 869 7.33 -0.28 -37.99
CA ALA A 869 8.23 0.47 -37.11
C ALA A 869 9.03 1.49 -37.91
N VAL A 870 9.35 2.63 -37.29
CA VAL A 870 10.19 3.66 -37.92
C VAL A 870 11.64 3.24 -37.77
N LYS A 871 12.31 2.96 -38.90
CA LYS A 871 13.68 2.41 -38.91
C LYS A 871 14.78 3.42 -38.63
N THR A 872 14.47 4.70 -38.77
CA THR A 872 15.44 5.82 -38.65
C THR A 872 15.53 6.38 -37.24
N LEU A 873 14.70 5.89 -36.31
CA LEU A 873 14.82 6.25 -34.90
C LEU A 873 15.95 5.44 -34.29
N ASP A 874 16.76 6.10 -33.46
CA ASP A 874 17.82 5.42 -32.73
C ASP A 874 17.19 4.73 -31.52
N ARG A 875 17.24 3.40 -31.51
CA ARG A 875 16.52 2.54 -30.54
C ARG A 875 17.46 1.64 -29.76
N ASP A 876 18.77 1.84 -29.87
CA ASP A 876 19.78 1.03 -29.18
C ASP A 876 20.89 1.96 -28.65
N GLY A 877 22.02 1.38 -28.22
CA GLY A 877 23.19 2.13 -27.79
C GLY A 877 23.13 2.57 -26.33
N VAL A 878 23.18 3.88 -26.08
CA VAL A 878 23.25 4.47 -24.73
C VAL A 878 22.01 4.13 -23.91
N ARG A 879 20.83 4.08 -24.55
CA ARG A 879 19.52 3.78 -23.92
C ARG A 879 19.43 2.39 -23.27
N ASN A 880 20.30 1.46 -23.67
CA ASN A 880 20.36 0.11 -23.11
C ASN A 880 21.38 -0.04 -21.96
N LYS A 881 22.15 1.03 -21.67
CA LYS A 881 23.28 0.99 -20.73
C LYS A 881 23.12 1.93 -19.54
N MET A 882 22.36 3.00 -19.70
CA MET A 882 22.10 3.99 -18.66
C MET A 882 20.69 4.56 -18.80
N SER A 883 20.20 5.24 -17.77
CA SER A 883 18.89 5.89 -17.86
C SER A 883 18.90 6.97 -18.95
N VAL A 884 17.78 7.15 -19.65
CA VAL A 884 17.68 8.21 -20.68
C VAL A 884 17.88 9.58 -20.03
N ASP A 885 17.41 9.73 -18.80
CA ASP A 885 17.51 10.97 -18.04
C ASP A 885 18.98 11.33 -17.73
N ASP A 886 19.78 10.37 -17.29
CA ASP A 886 21.22 10.56 -17.03
C ASP A 886 21.97 10.83 -18.35
N ALA A 887 21.65 10.08 -19.41
CA ALA A 887 22.30 10.25 -20.70
C ALA A 887 22.06 11.64 -21.31
N LEU A 888 20.89 12.23 -21.07
CA LEU A 888 20.58 13.60 -21.47
C LEU A 888 21.35 14.63 -20.63
N ILE A 889 21.45 14.41 -19.31
CA ILE A 889 22.20 15.29 -18.39
C ILE A 889 23.69 15.28 -18.72
N ASP A 890 24.25 14.10 -19.00
CA ASP A 890 25.66 13.91 -19.32
C ASP A 890 26.02 14.34 -20.76
N GLY A 891 25.02 14.68 -21.59
CA GLY A 891 25.22 15.06 -22.99
C GLY A 891 25.58 13.90 -23.91
N GLU A 892 25.37 12.66 -23.48
CA GLU A 892 25.56 11.43 -24.26
C GLU A 892 24.45 11.23 -25.30
N LEU A 893 23.29 11.87 -25.09
CA LEU A 893 22.19 11.95 -26.07
C LEU A 893 21.95 13.39 -26.51
N ASP A 894 21.72 13.58 -27.81
CA ASP A 894 21.15 14.82 -28.33
C ASP A 894 19.69 14.92 -27.87
N GLY A 895 19.44 15.74 -26.86
CA GLY A 895 18.12 15.90 -26.29
C GLY A 895 17.06 16.36 -27.29
N CYS A 896 17.41 17.21 -28.25
CA CYS A 896 16.39 17.73 -29.15
C CYS A 896 16.02 16.69 -30.20
N LEU A 897 17.00 15.88 -30.61
CA LEU A 897 16.75 14.69 -31.40
C LEU A 897 15.89 13.68 -30.62
N GLU A 898 16.21 13.39 -29.35
CA GLU A 898 15.45 12.48 -28.49
C GLU A 898 13.98 12.91 -28.37
N ALA A 899 13.74 14.19 -28.01
CA ALA A 899 12.40 14.74 -27.92
C ALA A 899 11.63 14.65 -29.25
N ARG A 900 12.31 14.90 -30.38
CA ARG A 900 11.71 14.75 -31.72
C ARG A 900 11.31 13.30 -32.00
N GLN A 901 12.18 12.34 -31.69
CA GLN A 901 11.93 10.92 -31.93
C GLN A 901 10.78 10.41 -31.06
N ALA A 902 10.80 10.71 -29.75
CA ALA A 902 9.71 10.38 -28.82
C ALA A 902 8.38 11.03 -29.25
N SER A 903 8.41 12.28 -29.74
CA SER A 903 7.24 12.98 -30.29
C SER A 903 6.66 12.27 -31.51
N ILE A 904 7.51 11.78 -32.42
CA ILE A 904 7.08 11.04 -33.60
C ILE A 904 6.37 9.75 -33.20
N ASP A 905 6.99 8.94 -32.33
CA ASP A 905 6.39 7.67 -31.87
C ASP A 905 5.07 7.90 -31.15
N THR A 906 5.02 8.85 -30.22
CA THR A 906 3.79 9.24 -29.50
C THR A 906 2.68 9.67 -30.46
N ILE A 907 2.98 10.52 -31.44
CA ILE A 907 1.97 10.99 -32.40
C ILE A 907 1.52 9.86 -33.34
N LEU A 908 2.41 8.94 -33.71
CA LEU A 908 2.04 7.78 -34.53
C LEU A 908 1.20 6.75 -33.76
N LEU A 909 1.53 6.46 -32.50
CA LEU A 909 0.65 5.72 -31.59
C LEU A 909 -0.72 6.39 -31.48
N SER A 910 -0.78 7.72 -31.37
CA SER A 910 -2.06 8.45 -31.31
C SER A 910 -2.91 8.40 -32.60
N LYS A 911 -2.28 8.01 -33.72
CA LYS A 911 -2.95 7.83 -35.02
C LYS A 911 -3.44 6.41 -35.24
N ALA A 912 -3.04 5.46 -34.41
CA ALA A 912 -3.62 4.13 -34.39
C ALA A 912 -5.09 4.18 -33.94
N ASP A 913 -5.83 3.12 -34.24
CA ASP A 913 -7.25 2.99 -33.91
C ASP A 913 -7.49 2.33 -32.56
N ILE A 914 -6.50 1.56 -32.08
CA ILE A 914 -6.48 0.83 -30.81
C ILE A 914 -5.10 1.03 -30.17
N LEU A 915 -4.99 1.04 -28.85
CA LEU A 915 -3.71 1.10 -28.13
C LEU A 915 -3.46 -0.14 -27.26
N ILE A 916 -2.27 -0.70 -27.30
CA ILE A 916 -1.75 -1.69 -26.36
C ILE A 916 -0.45 -1.13 -25.79
N GLY A 917 -0.36 -1.05 -24.46
CA GLY A 917 0.81 -0.51 -23.80
C GLY A 917 0.73 -0.67 -22.29
N LYS A 918 1.44 0.20 -21.57
CA LYS A 918 1.45 0.21 -20.11
C LYS A 918 1.19 1.61 -19.60
N PHE A 919 0.09 1.82 -18.91
CA PHE A 919 -0.19 3.11 -18.30
C PHE A 919 0.65 3.42 -17.08
N SER A 920 1.63 2.61 -16.67
CA SER A 920 2.75 3.16 -15.86
C SER A 920 3.69 4.08 -16.67
N GLY A 921 3.67 3.98 -18.00
CA GLY A 921 4.42 4.79 -18.95
C GLY A 921 3.67 6.06 -19.34
N ASN A 922 4.30 7.22 -19.13
CA ASN A 922 3.69 8.51 -19.49
C ASN A 922 3.52 8.68 -21.01
N MET A 923 4.31 7.98 -21.84
CA MET A 923 4.15 8.00 -23.30
C MET A 923 2.83 7.34 -23.75
N ASP A 924 2.42 6.25 -23.09
CA ASP A 924 1.15 5.56 -23.37
C ASP A 924 -0.05 6.40 -22.94
N ARG A 925 0.03 7.01 -21.75
CA ARG A 925 -0.99 7.95 -21.26
C ARG A 925 -1.17 9.13 -22.23
N LEU A 926 -0.06 9.69 -22.70
CA LEU A 926 -0.04 10.79 -23.66
C LEU A 926 -0.64 10.34 -25.00
N ALA A 927 -0.19 9.22 -25.55
CA ALA A 927 -0.70 8.68 -26.82
C ALA A 927 -2.21 8.43 -26.74
N TYR A 928 -2.71 7.81 -25.66
CA TYR A 928 -4.13 7.54 -25.45
C TYR A 928 -4.96 8.82 -25.36
N SER A 929 -4.49 9.80 -24.58
CA SER A 929 -5.11 11.13 -24.49
C SER A 929 -5.19 11.82 -25.87
N LEU A 930 -4.14 11.72 -26.68
CA LEU A 930 -4.14 12.25 -28.04
C LEU A 930 -5.10 11.49 -28.97
N GLN A 931 -5.24 10.17 -28.82
CA GLN A 931 -6.25 9.38 -29.55
C GLN A 931 -7.66 9.86 -29.21
N PHE A 932 -7.96 10.02 -27.91
CA PHE A 932 -9.26 10.51 -27.44
C PHE A 932 -9.58 11.89 -28.04
N ALA A 933 -8.64 12.84 -27.94
CA ALA A 933 -8.84 14.18 -28.45
C ALA A 933 -9.05 14.22 -29.97
N ARG A 934 -8.36 13.34 -30.71
CA ARG A 934 -8.52 13.21 -32.17
C ARG A 934 -9.87 12.61 -32.56
N LEU A 935 -10.35 11.61 -31.82
CA LEU A 935 -11.57 10.85 -32.15
C LEU A 935 -12.84 11.48 -31.56
N GLY A 936 -12.72 12.26 -30.49
CA GLY A 936 -13.84 12.76 -29.69
C GLY A 936 -14.60 11.63 -28.97
N ALA A 937 -13.95 10.49 -28.75
CA ALA A 937 -14.52 9.31 -28.11
C ALA A 937 -13.38 8.44 -27.53
N TYR A 938 -13.69 7.63 -26.52
CA TYR A 938 -12.76 6.67 -25.92
C TYR A 938 -12.35 5.61 -26.94
N PRO A 939 -11.06 5.61 -27.39
CA PRO A 939 -10.55 4.55 -28.24
C PRO A 939 -10.46 3.25 -27.43
N PRO A 940 -10.63 2.08 -28.07
CA PRO A 940 -10.30 0.81 -27.43
C PRO A 940 -8.83 0.77 -27.04
N TYR A 941 -8.52 0.24 -25.86
CA TYR A 941 -7.15 0.02 -25.42
C TYR A 941 -7.03 -1.21 -24.51
N ILE A 942 -5.80 -1.69 -24.34
CA ILE A 942 -5.41 -2.61 -23.27
C ILE A 942 -4.15 -2.03 -22.62
N SER A 943 -4.21 -1.79 -21.32
CA SER A 943 -3.03 -1.50 -20.49
C SER A 943 -2.67 -2.75 -19.72
N LEU A 944 -1.40 -3.15 -19.74
CA LEU A 944 -0.94 -4.38 -19.07
C LEU A 944 -0.65 -4.21 -17.57
N ASP A 945 -0.74 -3.00 -17.03
CA ASP A 945 -0.40 -2.75 -15.63
C ASP A 945 -1.41 -1.89 -14.87
N ASN A 946 -1.62 -0.65 -15.30
CA ASN A 946 -2.41 0.34 -14.58
C ASN A 946 -3.60 0.82 -15.40
N SER A 947 -4.63 1.33 -14.73
CA SER A 947 -5.64 2.19 -15.35
C SER A 947 -5.04 3.53 -15.78
N TRP A 948 -5.72 4.24 -16.68
CA TRP A 948 -5.27 5.58 -17.05
C TRP A 948 -5.38 6.50 -15.83
N CYS A 949 -4.31 7.22 -15.50
CA CYS A 949 -4.33 8.22 -14.44
C CYS A 949 -3.55 9.47 -14.85
N TYR A 950 -3.83 10.58 -14.19
CA TYR A 950 -3.19 11.87 -14.42
C TYR A 950 -2.59 12.39 -13.11
N ASP A 951 -1.58 11.67 -12.63
CA ASP A 951 -0.94 11.89 -11.35
C ASP A 951 0.57 12.01 -11.50
N PHE A 952 1.02 12.82 -12.47
CA PHE A 952 2.43 13.18 -12.53
C PHE A 952 2.82 13.92 -11.24
N GLY A 953 3.88 13.45 -10.58
CA GLY A 953 4.39 13.98 -9.32
C GLY A 953 3.66 13.52 -8.06
N VAL A 954 2.73 12.57 -8.16
CA VAL A 954 2.02 11.97 -7.01
C VAL A 954 2.27 10.47 -7.05
N GLN A 955 2.52 9.85 -5.90
CA GLN A 955 2.77 8.41 -5.81
C GLN A 955 1.56 7.66 -6.40
N SER A 956 1.77 6.95 -7.51
CA SER A 956 0.76 6.08 -8.10
C SER A 956 0.31 5.11 -7.02
N ARG A 957 -0.99 5.04 -6.74
CA ARG A 957 -1.54 4.04 -5.81
C ARG A 957 -1.90 2.79 -6.62
N PRO A 958 -1.07 1.74 -6.64
CA PRO A 958 -1.40 0.49 -7.32
C PRO A 958 -2.60 -0.25 -6.68
N ASN A 959 -3.08 0.20 -5.51
CA ASN A 959 -4.00 -0.57 -4.67
C ASN A 959 -5.47 -0.12 -4.70
N LEU A 960 -5.92 0.62 -5.72
CA LEU A 960 -7.36 0.64 -6.03
C LEU A 960 -7.71 -0.63 -6.83
N ALA A 961 -7.39 -1.79 -6.26
CA ALA A 961 -7.98 -3.04 -6.72
C ALA A 961 -9.47 -2.95 -6.40
N LEU A 962 -10.31 -2.88 -7.43
CA LEU A 962 -11.68 -3.36 -7.29
C LEU A 962 -11.53 -4.84 -6.92
N GLU A 963 -11.81 -5.21 -5.67
CA GLU A 963 -11.82 -6.61 -5.25
C GLU A 963 -12.80 -7.35 -6.17
N VAL A 964 -12.24 -8.22 -7.01
CA VAL A 964 -13.02 -9.15 -7.81
C VAL A 964 -13.51 -10.23 -6.86
N ASP A 965 -14.81 -10.52 -6.92
CA ASP A 965 -15.46 -11.58 -6.15
C ASP A 965 -14.63 -12.89 -6.17
N PRO A 966 -14.24 -13.43 -4.99
CA PRO A 966 -13.49 -14.68 -4.87
C PRO A 966 -14.13 -15.88 -5.57
N SER A 967 -15.42 -15.82 -5.90
CA SER A 967 -16.11 -16.87 -6.67
C SER A 967 -15.56 -17.06 -8.10
N THR A 968 -14.65 -16.19 -8.57
CA THR A 968 -14.00 -16.27 -9.89
C THR A 968 -12.53 -16.71 -9.86
N GLU A 969 -12.00 -17.15 -8.70
CA GLU A 969 -10.58 -17.50 -8.50
C GLU A 969 -10.04 -18.63 -9.39
N ASP A 970 -10.89 -19.45 -10.02
CA ASP A 970 -10.44 -20.60 -10.82
C ASP A 970 -10.11 -20.30 -12.29
N ASP A 971 -10.21 -19.03 -12.77
CA ASP A 971 -9.82 -18.66 -14.14
C ASP A 971 -8.53 -17.80 -14.17
N PRO A 972 -7.35 -18.41 -14.45
CA PRO A 972 -6.07 -17.69 -14.53
C PRO A 972 -6.00 -16.65 -15.66
N HIS A 973 -7.01 -16.58 -16.54
CA HIS A 973 -7.07 -15.58 -17.62
C HIS A 973 -7.80 -14.28 -17.23
N VAL A 974 -8.50 -14.22 -16.09
CA VAL A 974 -9.28 -13.04 -15.67
C VAL A 974 -8.47 -12.08 -14.78
N GLN A 975 -7.42 -12.56 -14.11
CA GLN A 975 -6.70 -11.81 -13.06
C GLN A 975 -5.84 -10.61 -13.50
N ARG A 976 -5.65 -10.30 -14.79
CA ARG A 976 -4.70 -9.24 -15.21
C ARG A 976 -5.20 -8.19 -16.20
N PHE A 977 -6.45 -8.28 -16.66
CA PHE A 977 -6.99 -7.30 -17.59
C PHE A 977 -8.02 -6.40 -16.90
N VAL A 978 -7.55 -5.34 -16.24
CA VAL A 978 -8.43 -4.26 -15.79
C VAL A 978 -8.89 -3.47 -17.03
N PHE A 979 -10.05 -3.84 -17.57
CA PHE A 979 -10.73 -3.02 -18.58
C PHE A 979 -11.38 -1.82 -17.87
N CYS A 980 -10.98 -0.58 -18.20
CA CYS A 980 -11.81 0.61 -17.92
C CYS A 980 -12.66 1.00 -19.12
#